data_AF-A0A964ZCU1-F1
#
_entry.id   AF-A0A964ZCU1-F1
#
_cell.length_a   1.000
_cell.length_b   1.000
_cell.length_c   1.000
_cell.angle_alpha   90.00
_cell.angle_beta   90.00
_cell.angle_gamma   90.00
#
_symmetry.space_group_name_H-M   'P 1'
#
loop_
_entity.id
_entity.type
_entity.pdbx_description
1 polymer ?
#
loop_
_entity_poly.entity_id
_entity_poly.type
_entity_poly.pdbx_seq_one_letter_code
_entity_poly.pdbx_strand_id
1 'polypeptide(L)'
;MVADSVVRSVRSGSVRRHPDVARSSGGLIDYSLTPLGADPMPIPTIEPLTDFSREPSRRAMRAALDAVRTQLGRDYPAILDHRPQSAPAWLASINPAKKTEVIGRCARSSVEQAEHAIASAKKAFDPWRETTTEQRAELLLKTAAILRRRRFELASWQVLECGKQWREADADLAEGIDFCEFYAHEMQRLALPRRRNVPGEENSYFYEPRGVCVVIAPWNFPLAILCGMTVAALVTGNTVIMKPAEQSSVVAAKLMDVFIEAGFPAGVVSYLPGVGEEIGPRLVEHPDVALIAFTGSLNVGLLINRQAALTPRGQWHVKRVIAEMGGKNAIIIDDDADLDEAIDGVVESAFGYQGQKCSACSRVLIPENRYDAFVERLVEATRSRSIGPAEDPAFYLGAVIDEEAYRRLLGVIERGKKEARTAYAGDVGGLSAEGYFIAPHVFADVDPASFMAQEEFFGPILAAIRYRDLSHALEIANGVPYALTGGLYSRSPAHIARVKREFRVGNLYINRKITGALVDRQPFGGFKLSGIGSLRRSIMAVEASRRTRLDLPLRILPMKRIRDLLVIALLLTGLVHAQAPEVAKAHDGVVYSIAFAPDGKTLASGGFDNLVKIWEWPSLKELKKLPGHTSNVYCVAYNNDGTILASSSQDKTIRLWNPADGKFLRELKGHTDVVDSVAFSPDGKVLASGSADKSVRLWNPADGKELKTLGSHTKGVYMVSFSSDGKLLASAGADNLVKVFDVASQKELKQLKGHTDAVTGVAWLPGNNKSLVTISHDRSVRVWDVDAGKETKQLGEVDAKTKAIAPTEDDPYGIAFTKDGKLATSGYAGFLKIWDLSSGKAAMTKKLKTYGAYCVTFSPDGKFLVTGHDKNAILITPSGK
;
A
#
# COMPACT_ATOMS: atom_id res chain seq x y z
N MET A 1 44.08 56.75 0.23
CA MET A 1 44.32 58.16 0.61
C MET A 1 42.99 58.80 0.92
N VAL A 2 43.02 59.69 1.89
CA VAL A 2 41.94 60.17 2.77
C VAL A 2 41.13 61.31 2.14
N ALA A 3 39.93 61.52 2.71
CA ALA A 3 39.27 62.80 2.98
C ALA A 3 38.03 63.11 2.14
N ASP A 4 37.03 63.87 2.58
CA ASP A 4 36.38 64.12 3.88
C ASP A 4 35.34 65.22 3.58
N SER A 5 34.30 65.31 4.41
CA SER A 5 33.49 66.50 4.71
C SER A 5 32.49 67.09 3.68
N VAL A 6 31.40 67.79 4.02
CA VAL A 6 30.45 68.07 5.15
C VAL A 6 29.77 69.40 4.70
N VAL A 7 28.46 69.60 5.00
CA VAL A 7 27.85 70.85 5.55
C VAL A 7 26.61 71.40 4.81
N ARG A 8 25.43 71.19 5.45
CA ARG A 8 24.33 72.12 5.88
C ARG A 8 23.81 73.21 4.91
N SER A 9 22.60 73.76 5.01
CA SER A 9 21.28 73.51 5.66
C SER A 9 20.37 74.70 5.25
N VAL A 10 19.12 74.75 5.76
CA VAL A 10 18.23 75.93 6.03
C VAL A 10 16.81 75.73 5.42
N ARG A 11 15.83 75.25 6.23
CA ARG A 11 14.72 75.97 6.95
C ARG A 11 13.48 76.25 6.06
N SER A 12 12.22 76.29 6.50
CA SER A 12 11.52 75.97 7.77
C SER A 12 10.00 76.27 7.64
N GLY A 13 9.16 75.39 8.24
CA GLY A 13 7.95 75.69 9.04
C GLY A 13 6.63 76.10 8.36
N SER A 14 5.43 75.88 8.91
CA SER A 14 4.92 75.20 10.13
C SER A 14 3.40 75.42 10.21
N VAL A 15 2.57 74.48 10.71
CA VAL A 15 1.32 74.76 11.48
C VAL A 15 1.06 73.65 12.53
N ARG A 16 0.39 74.02 13.63
CA ARG A 16 0.42 73.51 15.02
C ARG A 16 -0.55 72.37 15.39
N ARG A 17 -0.23 71.76 16.56
CA ARG A 17 -0.90 70.77 17.45
C ARG A 17 -2.11 71.36 18.23
N HIS A 18 -2.97 70.71 19.05
CA HIS A 18 -3.06 69.48 19.92
C HIS A 18 -4.53 69.41 20.50
N PRO A 19 -4.99 68.55 21.47
CA PRO A 19 -4.59 67.20 21.99
C PRO A 19 -5.77 66.21 22.35
N ASP A 20 -5.39 65.04 22.92
CA ASP A 20 -6.12 64.01 23.74
C ASP A 20 -7.08 63.01 23.02
N VAL A 21 -7.08 61.67 23.23
CA VAL A 21 -7.01 60.83 24.46
C VAL A 21 -6.37 59.45 24.18
N ALA A 22 -5.79 58.85 25.23
CA ALA A 22 -4.99 57.63 25.33
C ALA A 22 -5.61 56.27 24.90
N ARG A 23 -4.75 55.35 24.44
CA ARG A 23 -4.67 53.93 24.86
C ARG A 23 -3.24 53.39 24.64
N SER A 24 -2.73 52.74 25.67
CA SER A 24 -1.36 52.25 25.85
C SER A 24 -0.91 51.24 24.79
N SER A 25 0.20 51.55 24.11
CA SER A 25 0.98 50.63 23.29
C SER A 25 1.82 49.70 24.17
N GLY A 26 1.46 48.42 24.21
CA GLY A 26 2.40 47.35 24.55
C GLY A 26 3.41 47.18 23.42
N GLY A 27 4.70 47.06 23.77
CA GLY A 27 5.81 47.02 22.83
C GLY A 27 5.69 45.90 21.80
N LEU A 28 5.82 46.26 20.53
CA LEU A 28 6.08 45.31 19.45
C LEU A 28 7.56 44.90 19.53
N ILE A 29 7.77 43.64 19.90
CA ILE A 29 9.07 42.97 19.83
C ILE A 29 9.44 42.79 18.36
N ASP A 30 10.62 43.25 17.98
CA ASP A 30 11.23 43.04 16.68
C ASP A 30 11.55 41.55 16.46
N TYR A 31 11.05 40.97 15.37
CA TYR A 31 11.22 39.57 14.98
C TYR A 31 12.24 39.39 13.84
N SER A 32 13.23 40.28 13.70
CA SER A 32 14.32 40.04 12.75
C SER A 32 15.20 38.86 13.18
N LEU A 33 14.93 37.69 12.62
CA LEU A 33 15.77 36.49 12.68
C LEU A 33 17.02 36.70 11.81
N THR A 34 18.07 37.28 12.36
CA THR A 34 19.41 37.24 11.75
C THR A 34 20.27 36.27 12.57
N PRO A 35 20.68 35.11 12.02
CA PRO A 35 21.70 34.29 12.66
C PRO A 35 23.01 35.08 12.70
N LEU A 36 23.48 35.42 13.90
CA LEU A 36 24.83 35.95 14.09
C LEU A 36 25.83 34.79 13.92
N GLY A 37 26.67 34.86 12.87
CA GLY A 37 28.03 34.28 12.93
C GLY A 37 28.37 33.09 12.02
N ALA A 38 27.53 32.68 11.06
CA ALA A 38 27.96 31.75 10.02
C ALA A 38 27.65 32.34 8.65
N ASP A 39 28.67 32.51 7.81
CA ASP A 39 28.45 32.80 6.39
C ASP A 39 27.54 31.69 5.84
N PRO A 40 26.41 32.02 5.18
CA PRO A 40 25.53 30.98 4.65
C PRO A 40 26.35 30.13 3.67
N MET A 41 26.47 28.83 3.99
CA MET A 41 27.01 27.84 3.06
C MET A 41 26.34 28.04 1.70
N PRO A 42 27.11 28.17 0.60
CA PRO A 42 26.54 28.45 -0.71
C PRO A 42 25.51 27.37 -1.06
N ILE A 43 24.36 27.80 -1.57
CA ILE A 43 23.30 26.88 -2.01
C ILE A 43 23.92 25.93 -3.04
N PRO A 44 23.85 24.60 -2.84
CA PRO A 44 24.45 23.64 -3.75
C PRO A 44 23.87 23.82 -5.15
N THR A 45 24.73 23.91 -6.15
CA THR A 45 24.32 23.94 -7.56
C THR A 45 23.84 22.56 -7.97
N ILE A 46 22.69 22.50 -8.65
CA ILE A 46 22.17 21.27 -9.27
C ILE A 46 23.25 20.63 -10.15
N GLU A 47 23.44 19.32 -9.97
CA GLU A 47 24.40 18.51 -10.70
C GLU A 47 24.10 18.60 -12.21
N PRO A 48 25.06 19.03 -13.03
CA PRO A 48 24.84 19.13 -14.46
C PRO A 48 24.62 17.74 -15.07
N LEU A 49 23.71 17.65 -16.02
CA LEU A 49 23.53 16.46 -16.84
C LEU A 49 24.72 16.29 -17.78
N THR A 50 25.05 15.03 -18.08
CA THR A 50 26.10 14.71 -19.05
C THR A 50 25.69 15.19 -20.43
N ASP A 51 26.54 16.01 -21.04
CA ASP A 51 26.40 16.39 -22.43
C ASP A 51 26.91 15.29 -23.37
N PHE A 52 25.98 14.48 -23.88
CA PHE A 52 26.26 13.42 -24.85
C PHE A 52 26.46 13.92 -26.29
N SER A 53 26.30 15.22 -26.56
CA SER A 53 26.75 15.80 -27.84
C SER A 53 28.28 15.76 -27.97
N ARG A 54 28.99 15.67 -26.84
CA ARG A 54 30.45 15.55 -26.77
C ARG A 54 30.88 14.11 -26.94
N GLU A 55 31.82 13.90 -27.87
CA GLU A 55 32.39 12.58 -28.14
C GLU A 55 33.03 11.89 -26.92
N PRO A 56 33.79 12.59 -26.05
CA PRO A 56 34.37 11.97 -24.86
C PRO A 56 33.31 11.35 -23.94
N SER A 57 32.17 12.02 -23.73
CA SER A 57 31.05 11.50 -22.93
C SER A 57 30.49 10.21 -23.52
N ARG A 58 30.33 10.15 -24.86
CA ARG A 58 29.85 8.94 -25.54
C ARG A 58 30.84 7.79 -25.44
N ARG A 59 32.14 8.05 -25.61
CA ARG A 59 33.18 7.01 -25.45
C ARG A 59 33.23 6.48 -24.02
N ALA A 60 33.14 7.37 -23.02
CA ALA A 60 33.14 6.97 -21.61
C ALA A 60 31.94 6.08 -21.24
N MET A 61 30.73 6.44 -21.72
CA MET A 61 29.54 5.63 -21.48
C MET A 61 29.63 4.25 -22.15
N ARG A 62 30.11 4.16 -23.40
CA ARG A 62 30.31 2.86 -24.06
C ARG A 62 31.33 1.99 -23.33
N ALA A 63 32.48 2.57 -22.98
CA ALA A 63 33.51 1.85 -22.23
C ALA A 63 32.98 1.35 -20.87
N ALA A 64 32.13 2.13 -20.20
CA ALA A 64 31.49 1.72 -18.97
C ALA A 64 30.46 0.59 -19.18
N LEU A 65 29.64 0.65 -20.24
CA LEU A 65 28.73 -0.43 -20.62
C LEU A 65 29.50 -1.73 -20.89
N ASP A 66 30.58 -1.66 -21.68
CA ASP A 66 31.44 -2.82 -21.97
C ASP A 66 32.04 -3.40 -20.68
N ALA A 67 32.55 -2.53 -19.80
CA ALA A 67 33.11 -2.94 -18.52
C ALA A 67 32.06 -3.57 -17.58
N VAL A 68 30.85 -3.02 -17.52
CA VAL A 68 29.74 -3.58 -16.73
C VAL A 68 29.28 -4.93 -17.30
N ARG A 69 29.25 -5.08 -18.63
CA ARG A 69 28.90 -6.35 -19.29
C ARG A 69 29.80 -7.51 -18.88
N THR A 70 31.07 -7.26 -18.57
CA THR A 70 32.00 -8.29 -18.04
C THR A 70 31.66 -8.78 -16.62
N GLN A 71 30.73 -8.10 -15.93
CA GLN A 71 30.35 -8.37 -14.55
C GLN A 71 28.95 -8.96 -14.40
N LEU A 72 28.24 -9.22 -15.50
CA LEU A 72 26.88 -9.76 -15.46
C LEU A 72 26.85 -11.19 -14.91
N GLY A 73 25.67 -11.60 -14.43
CA GLY A 73 25.44 -12.95 -13.87
C GLY A 73 26.05 -13.21 -12.49
N ARG A 74 26.68 -12.20 -11.87
CA ARG A 74 27.21 -12.27 -10.51
C ARG A 74 26.10 -12.35 -9.46
N ASP A 75 26.49 -12.84 -8.29
CA ASP A 75 25.64 -12.97 -7.12
C ASP A 75 25.75 -11.73 -6.22
N TYR A 76 24.59 -11.21 -5.82
CA TYR A 76 24.44 -10.02 -4.99
C TYR A 76 23.71 -10.37 -3.70
N PRO A 77 24.44 -10.83 -2.67
CA PRO A 77 23.84 -11.18 -1.39
C PRO A 77 23.29 -9.96 -0.67
N ALA A 78 22.39 -10.17 0.31
CA ALA A 78 22.05 -9.11 1.26
C ALA A 78 23.32 -8.68 2.03
N ILE A 79 23.45 -7.38 2.29
CA ILE A 79 24.59 -6.83 3.04
C ILE A 79 24.08 -6.25 4.35
N LEU A 80 24.38 -6.94 5.45
CA LEU A 80 24.06 -6.53 6.83
C LEU A 80 25.36 -6.38 7.60
N ASP A 81 25.52 -5.30 8.37
CA ASP A 81 26.77 -5.00 9.09
C ASP A 81 28.03 -5.02 8.21
N HIS A 82 27.91 -4.54 6.97
CA HIS A 82 28.94 -4.59 5.91
C HIS A 82 29.39 -6.01 5.52
N ARG A 83 28.61 -7.02 5.89
CA ARG A 83 28.93 -8.42 5.60
C ARG A 83 27.88 -9.02 4.66
N PRO A 84 28.32 -9.73 3.60
CA PRO A 84 27.42 -10.50 2.77
C PRO A 84 26.77 -11.60 3.61
N GLN A 85 25.46 -11.75 3.47
CA GLN A 85 24.69 -12.80 4.11
C GLN A 85 24.50 -13.98 3.16
N SER A 86 24.38 -15.18 3.72
CA SER A 86 23.98 -16.35 2.93
C SER A 86 22.58 -16.15 2.34
N ALA A 87 22.40 -16.43 1.06
CA ALA A 87 21.10 -16.32 0.40
C ALA A 87 20.37 -17.67 0.45
N PRO A 88 19.13 -17.75 0.98
CA PRO A 88 18.36 -18.99 0.99
C PRO A 88 17.89 -19.37 -0.42
N ALA A 89 17.68 -18.38 -1.28
CA ALA A 89 17.39 -18.50 -2.69
C ALA A 89 17.88 -17.25 -3.43
N TRP A 90 17.92 -17.33 -4.75
CA TRP A 90 18.37 -16.26 -5.64
C TRP A 90 17.25 -15.83 -6.59
N LEU A 91 17.09 -14.52 -6.80
CA LEU A 91 16.21 -13.90 -7.77
C LEU A 91 17.06 -13.43 -8.95
N ALA A 92 16.71 -13.85 -10.17
CA ALA A 92 17.38 -13.34 -11.35
C ALA A 92 16.88 -11.93 -11.67
N SER A 93 17.80 -10.97 -11.80
CA SER A 93 17.56 -9.67 -12.40
C SER A 93 17.87 -9.78 -13.89
N ILE A 94 16.89 -9.45 -14.74
CA ILE A 94 16.90 -9.74 -16.19
C ILE A 94 16.95 -8.44 -16.98
N ASN A 95 17.72 -8.41 -18.06
CA ASN A 95 17.71 -7.27 -18.98
C ASN A 95 16.33 -7.16 -19.67
N PRO A 96 15.57 -6.07 -19.49
CA PRO A 96 14.24 -5.94 -20.08
C PRO A 96 14.26 -5.95 -21.62
N ALA A 97 15.35 -5.50 -22.24
CA ALA A 97 15.51 -5.52 -23.69
C ALA A 97 15.90 -6.91 -24.23
N LYS A 98 16.38 -7.82 -23.37
CA LYS A 98 16.89 -9.13 -23.76
C LYS A 98 16.62 -10.17 -22.67
N LYS A 99 15.48 -10.85 -22.77
CA LYS A 99 14.93 -11.77 -21.74
C LYS A 99 15.88 -12.89 -21.29
N THR A 100 16.84 -13.26 -22.13
CA THR A 100 17.82 -14.32 -21.86
C THR A 100 19.09 -13.83 -21.16
N GLU A 101 19.28 -12.51 -21.05
CA GLU A 101 20.45 -11.92 -20.44
C GLU A 101 20.19 -11.62 -18.96
N VAL A 102 20.85 -12.40 -18.09
CA VAL A 102 20.79 -12.22 -16.64
C VAL A 102 21.81 -11.16 -16.23
N ILE A 103 21.33 -10.03 -15.71
CA ILE A 103 22.18 -8.94 -15.20
C ILE A 103 22.91 -9.37 -13.93
N GLY A 104 22.20 -10.04 -13.03
CA GLY A 104 22.74 -10.55 -11.78
C GLY A 104 21.72 -11.41 -11.06
N ARG A 105 22.16 -12.11 -10.01
CA ARG A 105 21.29 -12.88 -9.12
C ARG A 105 21.31 -12.24 -7.75
N CYS A 106 20.19 -11.69 -7.31
CA CYS A 106 20.08 -11.02 -6.01
C CYS A 106 19.53 -11.99 -4.96
N ALA A 107 19.93 -11.85 -3.70
CA ALA A 107 19.36 -12.68 -2.65
C ALA A 107 17.84 -12.49 -2.55
N ARG A 108 17.10 -13.59 -2.43
CA ARG A 108 15.71 -13.58 -1.94
C ARG A 108 15.77 -13.61 -0.42
N SER A 109 15.90 -12.47 0.23
CA SER A 109 16.07 -12.48 1.69
C SER A 109 14.88 -13.08 2.41
N SER A 110 15.15 -13.77 3.53
CA SER A 110 14.13 -14.35 4.38
C SER A 110 13.64 -13.38 5.45
N VAL A 111 12.55 -13.75 6.12
CA VAL A 111 12.02 -13.02 7.28
C VAL A 111 13.07 -12.95 8.39
N GLU A 112 13.84 -14.01 8.62
CA GLU A 112 14.92 -14.03 9.63
C GLU A 112 16.03 -13.01 9.30
N GLN A 113 16.34 -12.81 8.02
CA GLN A 113 17.30 -11.79 7.60
C GLN A 113 16.72 -10.39 7.78
N ALA A 114 15.42 -10.19 7.60
CA ALA A 114 14.75 -8.94 7.92
C ALA A 114 14.80 -8.64 9.44
N GLU A 115 14.58 -9.64 10.30
CA GLU A 115 14.74 -9.50 11.75
C GLU A 115 16.17 -9.12 12.13
N HIS A 116 17.15 -9.77 11.52
CA HIS A 116 18.56 -9.46 11.74
C HIS A 116 18.89 -8.03 11.33
N ALA A 117 18.42 -7.58 10.17
CA ALA A 117 18.61 -6.21 9.71
C ALA A 117 18.01 -5.19 10.68
N ILE A 118 16.81 -5.46 11.23
CA ILE A 118 16.16 -4.59 12.24
C ILE A 118 16.94 -4.58 13.54
N ALA A 119 17.38 -5.74 14.03
CA ALA A 119 18.17 -5.83 15.26
C ALA A 119 19.50 -5.08 15.12
N SER A 120 20.19 -5.22 13.98
CA SER A 120 21.41 -4.49 13.66
C SER A 120 21.17 -2.97 13.59
N ALA A 121 20.16 -2.54 12.84
CA ALA A 121 19.80 -1.13 12.70
C ALA A 121 19.42 -0.49 14.04
N LYS A 122 18.70 -1.23 14.90
CA LYS A 122 18.36 -0.78 16.26
C LYS A 122 19.60 -0.66 17.14
N LYS A 123 20.53 -1.62 17.07
CA LYS A 123 21.79 -1.58 17.82
C LYS A 123 22.68 -0.41 17.40
N ALA A 124 22.72 -0.10 16.11
CA ALA A 124 23.50 1.01 15.57
C ALA A 124 22.86 2.39 15.82
N PHE A 125 21.57 2.44 16.19
CA PHE A 125 20.81 3.69 16.29
C PHE A 125 21.34 4.65 17.35
N ASP A 126 21.58 4.19 18.59
CA ASP A 126 22.01 5.10 19.65
C ASP A 126 23.36 5.76 19.34
N PRO A 127 24.44 5.03 18.98
CA PRO A 127 25.70 5.68 18.58
C PRO A 127 25.58 6.61 17.36
N TRP A 128 24.73 6.24 16.39
CA TRP A 128 24.51 7.04 15.19
C TRP A 128 23.74 8.33 15.45
N ARG A 129 22.74 8.28 16.35
CA ARG A 129 22.02 9.46 16.83
C ARG A 129 22.98 10.47 17.47
N GLU A 130 23.94 10.00 18.26
CA GLU A 130 24.93 10.85 18.95
C GLU A 130 26.05 11.37 18.03
N THR A 131 26.21 10.81 16.81
CA THR A 131 27.14 11.35 15.81
C THR A 131 26.74 12.79 15.46
N THR A 132 27.69 13.71 15.30
CA THR A 132 27.31 15.12 15.08
C THR A 132 26.67 15.31 13.72
N THR A 133 25.86 16.36 13.56
CA THR A 133 25.23 16.67 12.27
C THR A 133 26.29 16.89 11.18
N GLU A 134 27.40 17.53 11.50
CA GLU A 134 28.49 17.83 10.57
C GLU A 134 29.11 16.54 10.04
N GLN A 135 29.38 15.57 10.92
CA GLN A 135 29.92 14.27 10.55
C GLN A 135 28.94 13.48 9.67
N ARG A 136 27.63 13.50 10.00
CA ARG A 136 26.61 12.85 9.16
C ARG A 136 26.49 13.50 7.79
N ALA A 137 26.51 14.84 7.73
CA ALA A 137 26.46 15.60 6.48
C ALA A 137 27.70 15.33 5.62
N GLU A 138 28.89 15.24 6.21
CA GLU A 138 30.13 14.91 5.51
C GLU A 138 30.05 13.54 4.80
N LEU A 139 29.42 12.54 5.42
CA LEU A 139 29.22 11.22 4.80
C LEU A 139 28.29 11.29 3.56
N LEU A 140 27.29 12.17 3.56
CA LEU A 140 26.46 12.43 2.38
C LEU A 140 27.27 13.10 1.27
N LEU A 141 28.10 14.09 1.60
CA LEU A 141 28.97 14.77 0.62
C LEU A 141 30.00 13.80 0.01
N LYS A 142 30.55 12.88 0.82
CA LYS A 142 31.41 11.78 0.33
C LYS A 142 30.64 10.86 -0.61
N THR A 143 29.40 10.51 -0.27
CA THR A 143 28.50 9.72 -1.13
C THR A 143 28.30 10.42 -2.48
N ALA A 144 27.99 11.72 -2.49
CA ALA A 144 27.85 12.52 -3.71
C ALA A 144 29.13 12.50 -4.57
N ALA A 145 30.30 12.67 -3.96
CA ALA A 145 31.58 12.62 -4.66
C ALA A 145 31.86 11.24 -5.30
N ILE A 146 31.53 10.15 -4.61
CA ILE A 146 31.68 8.78 -5.14
C ILE A 146 30.71 8.54 -6.29
N LEU A 147 29.45 8.97 -6.17
CA LEU A 147 28.46 8.88 -7.26
C LEU A 147 28.94 9.62 -8.51
N ARG A 148 29.48 10.84 -8.38
CA ARG A 148 30.08 11.58 -9.50
C ARG A 148 31.23 10.82 -10.14
N ARG A 149 32.13 10.26 -9.32
CA ARG A 149 33.30 9.53 -9.80
C ARG A 149 32.94 8.23 -10.53
N ARG A 150 31.88 7.54 -10.09
CA ARG A 150 31.37 6.29 -10.68
C ARG A 150 30.20 6.49 -11.64
N ARG A 151 30.03 7.71 -12.16
CA ARG A 151 28.84 8.13 -12.92
C ARG A 151 28.45 7.23 -14.08
N PHE A 152 29.38 6.98 -15.00
CA PHE A 152 29.12 6.16 -16.17
C PHE A 152 28.94 4.67 -15.84
N GLU A 153 29.64 4.16 -14.82
CA GLU A 153 29.46 2.78 -14.34
C GLU A 153 28.04 2.57 -13.81
N LEU A 154 27.61 3.43 -12.88
CA LEU A 154 26.30 3.33 -12.23
C LEU A 154 25.16 3.60 -13.23
N ALA A 155 25.33 4.54 -14.16
CA ALA A 155 24.38 4.74 -15.25
C ALA A 155 24.27 3.49 -16.15
N SER A 156 25.39 2.82 -16.45
CA SER A 156 25.41 1.60 -17.26
C SER A 156 24.63 0.45 -16.62
N TRP A 157 24.69 0.30 -15.29
CA TRP A 157 23.84 -0.67 -14.59
C TRP A 157 22.36 -0.36 -14.75
N GLN A 158 21.94 0.91 -14.67
CA GLN A 158 20.54 1.29 -14.88
C GLN A 158 20.06 1.09 -16.32
N VAL A 159 20.94 1.32 -17.30
CA VAL A 159 20.65 1.07 -18.72
C VAL A 159 20.32 -0.41 -18.94
N LEU A 160 21.16 -1.31 -18.41
CA LEU A 160 21.04 -2.75 -18.64
C LEU A 160 19.98 -3.40 -17.73
N GLU A 161 19.88 -3.00 -16.47
CA GLU A 161 18.95 -3.60 -15.51
C GLU A 161 17.53 -3.05 -15.64
N CYS A 162 17.38 -1.75 -15.88
CA CYS A 162 16.07 -1.09 -15.86
C CYS A 162 15.61 -0.58 -17.24
N GLY A 163 16.41 -0.75 -18.29
CA GLY A 163 16.04 -0.30 -19.63
C GLY A 163 15.94 1.23 -19.77
N LYS A 164 16.72 1.97 -18.97
CA LYS A 164 16.82 3.43 -19.08
C LYS A 164 17.69 3.83 -20.26
N GLN A 165 17.24 4.78 -21.07
CA GLN A 165 18.10 5.45 -22.05
C GLN A 165 19.25 6.15 -21.32
N TRP A 166 20.36 6.40 -22.01
CA TRP A 166 21.55 7.01 -21.42
C TRP A 166 21.25 8.33 -20.68
N ARG A 167 20.43 9.20 -21.27
CA ARG A 167 20.05 10.48 -20.65
C ARG A 167 19.14 10.29 -19.43
N GLU A 168 18.29 9.27 -19.43
CA GLU A 168 17.41 8.96 -18.29
C GLU A 168 18.19 8.33 -17.13
N ALA A 169 19.17 7.46 -17.42
CA ALA A 169 20.06 6.88 -16.43
C ALA A 169 21.01 7.93 -15.83
N ASP A 170 21.54 8.84 -16.66
CA ASP A 170 22.38 9.94 -16.20
C ASP A 170 21.60 10.94 -15.33
N ALA A 171 20.36 11.27 -15.71
CA ALA A 171 19.50 12.14 -14.92
C ALA A 171 19.11 11.52 -13.56
N ASP A 172 18.86 10.21 -13.52
CA ASP A 172 18.63 9.48 -12.27
C ASP A 172 19.85 9.56 -11.33
N LEU A 173 21.05 9.36 -11.88
CA LEU A 173 22.27 9.49 -11.09
C LEU A 173 22.49 10.92 -10.59
N ALA A 174 22.34 11.91 -11.46
CA ALA A 174 22.48 13.33 -11.11
C ALA A 174 21.52 13.71 -9.99
N GLU A 175 20.28 13.24 -10.04
CA GLU A 175 19.30 13.49 -8.97
C GLU A 175 19.70 12.80 -7.65
N GLY A 176 20.29 11.60 -7.70
CA GLY A 176 20.87 10.95 -6.52
C GLY A 176 22.00 11.75 -5.87
N ILE A 177 22.83 12.43 -6.68
CA ILE A 177 23.88 13.35 -6.22
C ILE A 177 23.24 14.59 -5.59
N ASP A 178 22.25 15.19 -6.26
CA ASP A 178 21.53 16.36 -5.76
C ASP A 178 20.89 16.11 -4.40
N PHE A 179 20.30 14.92 -4.17
CA PHE A 179 19.74 14.57 -2.85
C PHE A 179 20.79 14.54 -1.74
N CYS A 180 21.97 13.98 -2.02
CA CYS A 180 23.07 13.93 -1.06
C CYS A 180 23.53 15.33 -0.67
N GLU A 181 23.79 16.19 -1.67
CA GLU A 181 24.21 17.58 -1.46
C GLU A 181 23.12 18.36 -0.70
N PHE A 182 21.90 18.37 -1.24
CA PHE A 182 20.80 19.15 -0.69
C PHE A 182 20.47 18.76 0.75
N TYR A 183 20.35 17.48 1.06
CA TYR A 183 20.02 17.07 2.43
C TYR A 183 21.18 17.22 3.42
N ALA A 184 22.44 17.18 2.98
CA ALA A 184 23.58 17.51 3.83
C ALA A 184 23.51 18.97 4.29
N HIS A 185 23.30 19.89 3.34
CA HIS A 185 23.18 21.32 3.62
C HIS A 185 21.93 21.67 4.44
N GLU A 186 20.78 21.09 4.10
CA GLU A 186 19.54 21.34 4.84
C GLU A 186 19.61 20.84 6.28
N MET A 187 20.29 19.71 6.51
CA MET A 187 20.44 19.17 7.84
C MET A 187 21.34 20.06 8.71
N GLN A 188 22.46 20.56 8.17
CA GLN A 188 23.30 21.55 8.86
C GLN A 188 22.50 22.81 9.24
N ARG A 189 21.66 23.31 8.33
CA ARG A 189 20.77 24.45 8.61
C ARG A 189 19.77 24.16 9.72
N LEU A 190 19.20 22.96 9.75
CA LEU A 190 18.20 22.54 10.74
C LEU A 190 18.79 22.09 12.09
N ALA A 191 20.11 21.90 12.20
CA ALA A 191 20.77 21.52 13.44
C ALA A 191 20.89 22.68 14.44
N LEU A 192 20.86 23.92 13.96
CA LEU A 192 20.92 25.11 14.81
C LEU A 192 19.65 25.21 15.66
N PRO A 193 19.74 25.12 17.01
CA PRO A 193 18.57 25.20 17.87
C PRO A 193 17.91 26.57 17.78
N ARG A 194 16.58 26.60 17.71
CA ARG A 194 15.82 27.86 17.68
C ARG A 194 15.55 28.31 19.11
N ARG A 195 16.17 29.42 19.52
CA ARG A 195 15.95 30.02 20.84
C ARG A 195 14.63 30.79 20.90
N ARG A 196 13.87 30.58 21.98
CA ARG A 196 12.60 31.25 22.30
C ARG A 196 12.59 31.76 23.75
N ASN A 197 13.74 32.28 24.18
CA ASN A 197 13.98 32.65 25.56
C ASN A 197 13.07 33.80 26.00
N VAL A 198 12.64 33.75 27.26
CA VAL A 198 12.07 34.88 28.00
C VAL A 198 12.99 35.17 29.20
N PRO A 199 12.95 36.37 29.82
CA PRO A 199 13.82 36.67 30.95
C PRO A 199 13.71 35.62 32.07
N GLY A 200 14.83 34.99 32.44
CA GLY A 200 14.88 33.94 33.46
C GLY A 200 14.63 32.51 32.96
N GLU A 201 14.34 32.29 31.67
CA GLU A 201 14.04 30.99 31.08
C GLU A 201 14.78 30.78 29.75
N GLU A 202 15.46 29.64 29.60
CA GLU A 202 16.07 29.22 28.34
C GLU A 202 15.15 28.22 27.63
N ASN A 203 14.65 28.61 26.46
CA ASN A 203 13.83 27.76 25.61
C ASN A 203 14.60 27.44 24.33
N SER A 204 14.93 26.17 24.15
CA SER A 204 15.59 25.68 22.96
C SER A 204 14.67 24.69 22.23
N TYR A 205 14.37 24.98 20.97
CA TYR A 205 13.66 24.07 20.08
C TYR A 205 14.65 23.38 19.15
N PHE A 206 14.64 22.05 19.16
CA PHE A 206 15.51 21.22 18.35
C PHE A 206 14.78 19.94 17.89
N TYR A 207 15.46 19.16 17.07
CA TYR A 207 14.93 17.96 16.45
C TYR A 207 15.74 16.73 16.84
N GLU A 208 15.05 15.60 17.07
CA GLU A 208 15.67 14.28 17.28
C GLU A 208 15.25 13.29 16.17
N PRO A 209 16.10 12.30 15.82
CA PRO A 209 15.70 11.21 14.94
C PRO A 209 14.63 10.32 15.57
N ARG A 210 13.92 9.53 14.74
CA ARG A 210 12.80 8.69 15.17
C ARG A 210 13.19 7.26 15.55
N GLY A 211 14.25 6.69 14.96
CA GLY A 211 14.66 5.30 15.20
C GLY A 211 15.07 4.57 13.92
N VAL A 212 14.71 3.29 13.83
CA VAL A 212 14.92 2.47 12.62
C VAL A 212 13.96 2.93 11.53
N CYS A 213 14.50 3.21 10.35
CA CYS A 213 13.79 3.55 9.13
C CYS A 213 13.84 2.38 8.14
N VAL A 214 12.69 1.97 7.62
CA VAL A 214 12.61 1.05 6.48
C VAL A 214 12.36 1.87 5.22
N VAL A 215 13.25 1.74 4.24
CA VAL A 215 13.13 2.38 2.93
C VAL A 215 12.70 1.32 1.92
N ILE A 216 11.48 1.44 1.40
CA ILE A 216 10.92 0.55 0.37
C ILE A 216 10.85 1.35 -0.94
N ALA A 217 11.77 1.05 -1.86
CA ALA A 217 12.02 1.84 -3.06
C ALA A 217 11.44 1.22 -4.33
N PRO A 218 11.08 2.03 -5.34
CA PRO A 218 10.58 1.56 -6.62
C PRO A 218 11.74 1.25 -7.58
N TRP A 219 11.45 0.53 -8.67
CA TRP A 219 12.43 0.22 -9.72
C TRP A 219 12.63 1.33 -10.76
N ASN A 220 11.69 2.27 -10.86
CA ASN A 220 11.65 3.19 -11.99
C ASN A 220 12.63 4.37 -11.86
N PHE A 221 12.98 4.74 -10.62
CA PHE A 221 14.14 5.59 -10.33
C PHE A 221 15.04 4.87 -9.31
N PRO A 222 15.76 3.83 -9.78
CA PRO A 222 16.32 2.80 -8.91
C PRO A 222 17.48 3.30 -8.05
N LEU A 223 18.13 4.40 -8.45
CA LEU A 223 19.22 5.02 -7.70
C LEU A 223 18.75 6.32 -7.03
N ALA A 224 18.15 7.27 -7.77
CA ALA A 224 17.75 8.58 -7.26
C ALA A 224 16.81 8.49 -6.05
N ILE A 225 15.69 7.77 -6.21
CA ILE A 225 14.64 7.71 -5.19
C ILE A 225 15.10 6.86 -3.99
N LEU A 226 15.78 5.75 -4.24
CA LEU A 226 16.36 4.92 -3.18
C LEU A 226 17.40 5.72 -2.39
N CYS A 227 18.36 6.36 -3.07
CA CYS A 227 19.37 7.21 -2.46
C CYS A 227 18.73 8.33 -1.65
N GLY A 228 17.81 9.09 -2.25
CA GLY A 228 17.16 10.23 -1.61
C GLY A 228 16.39 9.88 -0.34
N MET A 229 15.62 8.77 -0.34
CA MET A 229 14.94 8.30 0.88
C MET A 229 15.94 7.86 1.96
N THR A 230 16.97 7.13 1.56
CA THR A 230 18.02 6.63 2.46
C THR A 230 18.80 7.77 3.09
N VAL A 231 19.37 8.67 2.28
CA VAL A 231 20.23 9.75 2.79
C VAL A 231 19.48 10.78 3.63
N ALA A 232 18.19 11.04 3.34
CA ALA A 232 17.34 11.87 4.20
C ALA A 232 17.16 11.26 5.60
N ALA A 233 16.91 9.95 5.69
CA ALA A 233 16.81 9.25 6.96
C ALA A 233 18.16 9.19 7.70
N LEU A 234 19.24 8.89 6.98
CA LEU A 234 20.59 8.80 7.54
C LEU A 234 21.07 10.12 8.14
N VAL A 235 20.99 11.22 7.37
CA VAL A 235 21.52 12.52 7.81
C VAL A 235 20.76 13.06 9.02
N THR A 236 19.48 12.71 9.15
CA THR A 236 18.65 13.09 10.30
C THR A 236 18.96 12.30 11.57
N GLY A 237 19.81 11.27 11.50
CA GLY A 237 20.24 10.43 12.63
C GLY A 237 19.48 9.11 12.76
N ASN A 238 18.66 8.73 11.78
CA ASN A 238 18.00 7.42 11.75
C ASN A 238 18.93 6.37 11.13
N THR A 239 18.75 5.10 11.47
CA THR A 239 19.36 3.96 10.76
C THR A 239 18.40 3.45 9.68
N VAL A 240 18.93 2.84 8.62
CA VAL A 240 18.15 2.51 7.42
C VAL A 240 18.29 1.05 7.01
N ILE A 241 17.17 0.43 6.70
CA ILE A 241 17.10 -0.85 5.97
C ILE A 241 16.55 -0.55 4.58
N MET A 242 17.38 -0.72 3.56
CA MET A 242 16.99 -0.54 2.17
C MET A 242 16.41 -1.84 1.62
N LYS A 243 15.10 -1.83 1.33
CA LYS A 243 14.42 -2.85 0.53
C LYS A 243 14.20 -2.29 -0.89
N PRO A 244 15.05 -2.62 -1.87
CA PRO A 244 14.83 -2.22 -3.25
C PRO A 244 13.71 -3.02 -3.90
N ALA A 245 13.19 -2.50 -5.02
CA ALA A 245 12.38 -3.30 -5.93
C ALA A 245 13.23 -4.45 -6.52
N GLU A 246 12.55 -5.57 -6.80
CA GLU A 246 13.13 -6.81 -7.29
C GLU A 246 13.86 -6.59 -8.62
N GLN A 247 13.25 -5.76 -9.49
CA GLN A 247 13.73 -5.45 -10.84
C GLN A 247 14.98 -4.56 -10.88
N SER A 248 15.39 -3.98 -9.74
CA SER A 248 16.52 -3.03 -9.69
C SER A 248 17.46 -3.29 -8.51
N SER A 249 17.55 -4.55 -8.10
CA SER A 249 18.30 -4.94 -6.92
C SER A 249 19.82 -4.87 -7.16
N VAL A 250 20.32 -5.07 -8.38
CA VAL A 250 21.76 -4.93 -8.68
C VAL A 250 22.19 -3.47 -8.57
N VAL A 251 21.44 -2.52 -9.15
CA VAL A 251 21.69 -1.08 -8.98
C VAL A 251 21.69 -0.69 -7.50
N ALA A 252 20.75 -1.22 -6.71
CA ALA A 252 20.70 -0.97 -5.26
C ALA A 252 21.90 -1.58 -4.50
N ALA A 253 22.40 -2.75 -4.92
CA ALA A 253 23.64 -3.32 -4.39
C ALA A 253 24.85 -2.42 -4.69
N LYS A 254 24.93 -1.84 -5.89
CA LYS A 254 25.99 -0.88 -6.24
C LYS A 254 25.88 0.41 -5.43
N LEU A 255 24.68 0.87 -5.11
CA LEU A 255 24.48 1.99 -4.19
C LEU A 255 24.93 1.63 -2.77
N MET A 256 24.71 0.39 -2.31
CA MET A 256 25.26 -0.07 -1.03
C MET A 256 26.79 -0.06 -1.02
N ASP A 257 27.45 -0.48 -2.12
CA ASP A 257 28.92 -0.37 -2.24
C ASP A 257 29.38 1.08 -2.07
N VAL A 258 28.63 2.05 -2.62
CA VAL A 258 28.91 3.48 -2.46
C VAL A 258 28.80 3.92 -1.00
N PHE A 259 27.78 3.47 -0.26
CA PHE A 259 27.65 3.79 1.16
C PHE A 259 28.77 3.19 2.02
N ILE A 260 29.19 1.96 1.72
CA ILE A 260 30.33 1.33 2.40
C ILE A 260 31.61 2.11 2.10
N GLU A 261 31.84 2.49 0.84
CA GLU A 261 33.01 3.27 0.43
C GLU A 261 33.00 4.68 1.05
N ALA A 262 31.83 5.31 1.21
CA ALA A 262 31.70 6.60 1.87
C ALA A 262 32.04 6.55 3.37
N GLY A 263 32.02 5.35 3.97
CA GLY A 263 32.41 5.12 5.36
C GLY A 263 31.25 5.18 6.36
N PHE A 264 30.02 4.91 5.94
CA PHE A 264 28.91 4.75 6.89
C PHE A 264 29.22 3.60 7.88
N PRO A 265 28.91 3.72 9.18
CA PRO A 265 29.19 2.65 10.13
C PRO A 265 28.35 1.38 9.89
N ALA A 266 28.87 0.23 10.29
CA ALA A 266 28.14 -1.04 10.20
C ALA A 266 26.81 -0.97 10.97
N GLY A 267 25.74 -1.44 10.33
CA GLY A 267 24.37 -1.43 10.87
C GLY A 267 23.62 -0.11 10.69
N VAL A 268 24.30 0.98 10.32
CA VAL A 268 23.63 2.27 10.05
C VAL A 268 22.81 2.22 8.77
N VAL A 269 23.32 1.54 7.74
CA VAL A 269 22.61 1.26 6.49
C VAL A 269 22.78 -0.21 6.11
N SER A 270 21.69 -0.86 5.69
CA SER A 270 21.68 -2.26 5.25
C SER A 270 21.02 -2.40 3.90
N TYR A 271 21.50 -3.34 3.08
CA TYR A 271 20.90 -3.72 1.79
C TYR A 271 20.21 -5.07 1.93
N LEU A 272 18.88 -5.09 1.79
CA LEU A 272 18.04 -6.25 2.01
C LEU A 272 17.11 -6.48 0.78
N PRO A 273 17.63 -7.06 -0.31
CA PRO A 273 16.82 -7.43 -1.47
C PRO A 273 15.92 -8.62 -1.13
N GLY A 274 14.74 -8.68 -1.74
CA GLY A 274 13.81 -9.79 -1.52
C GLY A 274 12.43 -9.46 -2.06
N VAL A 275 11.54 -10.45 -2.02
CA VAL A 275 10.16 -10.31 -2.49
C VAL A 275 9.38 -9.43 -1.52
N GLY A 276 8.76 -8.37 -2.04
CA GLY A 276 8.01 -7.37 -1.27
C GLY A 276 6.92 -7.99 -0.41
N GLU A 277 6.18 -8.96 -0.92
CA GLU A 277 5.11 -9.67 -0.23
C GLU A 277 5.62 -10.59 0.89
N GLU A 278 6.90 -10.98 0.86
CA GLU A 278 7.48 -11.91 1.85
C GLU A 278 8.10 -11.16 3.03
N ILE A 279 9.04 -10.24 2.76
CA ILE A 279 9.77 -9.52 3.81
C ILE A 279 9.15 -8.15 4.13
N GLY A 280 8.39 -7.57 3.21
CA GLY A 280 7.77 -6.25 3.37
C GLY A 280 6.81 -6.17 4.55
N PRO A 281 5.81 -7.08 4.69
CA PRO A 281 4.91 -7.07 5.84
C PRO A 281 5.67 -7.12 7.16
N ARG A 282 6.70 -7.96 7.27
CA ARG A 282 7.49 -8.04 8.51
C ARG A 282 8.20 -6.72 8.80
N LEU A 283 8.87 -6.14 7.82
CA LEU A 283 9.55 -4.84 7.96
C LEU A 283 8.57 -3.73 8.38
N VAL A 284 7.37 -3.70 7.79
CA VAL A 284 6.35 -2.67 8.04
C VAL A 284 5.70 -2.84 9.42
N GLU A 285 5.42 -4.07 9.85
CA GLU A 285 4.70 -4.37 11.09
C GLU A 285 5.61 -4.44 12.33
N HIS A 286 6.92 -4.53 12.16
CA HIS A 286 7.86 -4.72 13.28
C HIS A 286 7.76 -3.59 14.34
N PRO A 287 7.73 -3.91 15.66
CA PRO A 287 7.57 -2.91 16.74
C PRO A 287 8.72 -1.91 16.85
N ASP A 288 9.94 -2.30 16.46
CA ASP A 288 11.13 -1.43 16.50
C ASP A 288 11.26 -0.49 15.30
N VAL A 289 10.48 -0.70 14.23
CA VAL A 289 10.49 0.20 13.08
C VAL A 289 9.72 1.45 13.42
N ALA A 290 10.37 2.61 13.32
CA ALA A 290 9.79 3.90 13.66
C ALA A 290 9.28 4.63 12.42
N LEU A 291 10.02 4.58 11.33
CA LEU A 291 9.76 5.33 10.10
C LEU A 291 9.70 4.37 8.91
N ILE A 292 8.76 4.59 8.01
CA ILE A 292 8.67 3.87 6.73
C ILE A 292 8.67 4.92 5.63
N ALA A 293 9.68 4.89 4.76
CA ALA A 293 9.72 5.69 3.55
C ALA A 293 9.41 4.78 2.35
N PHE A 294 8.30 5.04 1.68
CA PHE A 294 7.78 4.23 0.60
C PHE A 294 7.60 5.04 -0.68
N THR A 295 7.91 4.41 -1.81
CA THR A 295 7.48 4.88 -3.13
C THR A 295 7.07 3.70 -3.96
N GLY A 296 5.92 3.78 -4.60
CA GLY A 296 5.46 2.71 -5.47
C GLY A 296 3.99 2.85 -5.82
N SER A 297 3.32 1.71 -6.02
CA SER A 297 1.92 1.70 -6.39
C SER A 297 1.00 2.18 -5.27
N LEU A 298 -0.16 2.72 -5.65
CA LEU A 298 -1.22 3.12 -4.74
C LEU A 298 -1.61 1.97 -3.79
N ASN A 299 -1.82 0.78 -4.32
CA ASN A 299 -2.30 -0.37 -3.56
C ASN A 299 -1.33 -0.77 -2.44
N VAL A 300 -0.03 -0.82 -2.74
CA VAL A 300 1.00 -1.15 -1.75
C VAL A 300 1.14 -0.01 -0.73
N GLY A 301 1.09 1.25 -1.16
CA GLY A 301 1.14 2.40 -0.24
C GLY A 301 -0.02 2.44 0.75
N LEU A 302 -1.25 2.13 0.30
CA LEU A 302 -2.41 2.02 1.18
C LEU A 302 -2.29 0.84 2.16
N LEU A 303 -1.74 -0.30 1.71
CA LEU A 303 -1.47 -1.44 2.58
C LEU A 303 -0.46 -1.08 3.69
N ILE A 304 0.65 -0.44 3.32
CA ILE A 304 1.67 0.02 4.27
C ILE A 304 1.07 0.99 5.28
N ASN A 305 0.27 1.97 4.84
CA ASN A 305 -0.39 2.91 5.73
C ASN A 305 -1.32 2.19 6.73
N ARG A 306 -2.09 1.22 6.27
CA ARG A 306 -2.98 0.42 7.12
C ARG A 306 -2.18 -0.39 8.16
N GLN A 307 -1.12 -1.08 7.74
CA GLN A 307 -0.29 -1.89 8.63
C GLN A 307 0.48 -1.05 9.63
N ALA A 308 1.04 0.09 9.20
CA ALA A 308 1.81 0.99 10.06
C ALA A 308 0.95 1.65 11.16
N ALA A 309 -0.36 1.80 10.93
CA ALA A 309 -1.29 2.33 11.93
C ALA A 309 -1.55 1.35 13.09
N LEU A 310 -1.28 0.04 12.92
CA LEU A 310 -1.41 -0.94 13.98
C LEU A 310 -0.25 -0.78 14.98
N THR A 311 -0.58 -0.80 16.27
CA THR A 311 0.40 -0.67 17.36
C THR A 311 0.50 -2.00 18.12
N PRO A 312 1.37 -2.93 17.68
CA PRO A 312 1.54 -4.23 18.34
C PRO A 312 2.15 -4.06 19.74
N ARG A 313 1.91 -5.05 20.62
CA ARG A 313 2.50 -5.09 21.96
C ARG A 313 4.03 -5.02 21.86
N GLY A 314 4.64 -4.10 22.62
CA GLY A 314 6.10 -3.88 22.63
C GLY A 314 6.59 -2.74 21.74
N GLN A 315 5.72 -2.11 20.94
CA GLN A 315 6.03 -0.87 20.22
C GLN A 315 5.83 0.34 21.14
N TRP A 316 6.83 1.23 21.23
CA TRP A 316 6.84 2.40 22.12
C TRP A 316 6.67 3.74 21.38
N HIS A 317 6.21 3.67 20.13
CA HIS A 317 6.01 4.85 19.28
C HIS A 317 4.91 4.63 18.25
N VAL A 318 4.34 5.72 17.74
CA VAL A 318 3.51 5.68 16.54
C VAL A 318 4.43 5.68 15.32
N LYS A 319 4.24 4.74 14.40
CA LYS A 319 5.00 4.72 13.14
C LYS A 319 4.66 5.95 12.31
N ARG A 320 5.66 6.49 11.62
CA ARG A 320 5.43 7.51 10.61
C ARG A 320 5.64 6.88 9.25
N VAL A 321 4.69 7.12 8.35
CA VAL A 321 4.84 6.76 6.94
C VAL A 321 5.15 8.04 6.19
N ILE A 322 6.06 7.94 5.24
CA ILE A 322 6.32 8.92 4.17
C ILE A 322 6.06 8.14 2.88
N ALA A 323 5.02 8.48 2.14
CA ALA A 323 4.59 7.69 0.99
C ALA A 323 4.24 8.59 -0.19
N GLU A 324 4.93 8.37 -1.32
CA GLU A 324 4.49 8.85 -2.63
C GLU A 324 4.00 7.69 -3.46
N MET A 325 2.87 7.89 -4.12
CA MET A 325 2.15 6.89 -4.90
C MET A 325 1.96 7.38 -6.34
N GLY A 326 1.17 6.63 -7.11
CA GLY A 326 0.94 6.87 -8.52
C GLY A 326 0.26 8.18 -8.90
N GLY A 327 0.19 8.43 -10.20
CA GLY A 327 -0.46 9.61 -10.78
C GLY A 327 -1.23 9.30 -12.07
N LYS A 328 -2.30 10.07 -12.31
CA LYS A 328 -3.01 10.10 -13.60
C LYS A 328 -2.93 11.51 -14.19
N ASN A 329 -1.71 11.89 -14.53
CA ASN A 329 -1.34 13.28 -14.79
C ASN A 329 -1.86 13.77 -16.14
N ALA A 330 -2.16 15.06 -16.20
CA ALA A 330 -2.78 15.70 -17.35
C ALA A 330 -1.98 16.93 -17.82
N ILE A 331 -1.86 17.10 -19.13
CA ILE A 331 -1.44 18.36 -19.76
C ILE A 331 -2.64 18.96 -20.48
N ILE A 332 -2.97 20.21 -20.15
CA ILE A 332 -3.99 21.02 -20.85
C ILE A 332 -3.29 21.79 -21.96
N ILE A 333 -3.82 21.71 -23.17
CA ILE A 333 -3.40 22.52 -24.32
C ILE A 333 -4.44 23.61 -24.49
N ASP A 334 -4.06 24.87 -24.48
CA ASP A 334 -4.98 25.99 -24.61
C ASP A 334 -5.16 26.44 -26.08
N ASP A 335 -6.17 27.26 -26.35
CA ASP A 335 -6.48 27.79 -27.68
C ASP A 335 -5.37 28.67 -28.26
N ASP A 336 -4.51 29.23 -27.42
CA ASP A 336 -3.41 30.06 -27.84
C ASP A 336 -2.05 29.38 -27.63
N ALA A 337 -2.01 28.08 -27.32
CA ALA A 337 -0.77 27.35 -27.13
C ALA A 337 0.16 27.44 -28.35
N ASP A 338 1.46 27.52 -28.08
CA ASP A 338 2.46 27.20 -29.09
C ASP A 338 2.44 25.69 -29.32
N LEU A 339 2.02 25.27 -30.52
CA LEU A 339 1.84 23.86 -30.83
C LEU A 339 3.17 23.11 -30.95
N ASP A 340 4.26 23.78 -31.30
CA ASP A 340 5.56 23.14 -31.48
C ASP A 340 6.12 22.74 -30.11
N GLU A 341 6.09 23.67 -29.14
CA GLU A 341 6.50 23.39 -27.76
C GLU A 341 5.56 22.42 -27.05
N ALA A 342 4.25 22.55 -27.31
CA ALA A 342 3.22 21.71 -26.69
C ALA A 342 3.36 20.25 -27.11
N ILE A 343 3.55 19.98 -28.40
CA ILE A 343 3.69 18.61 -28.91
C ILE A 343 4.95 17.97 -28.37
N ASP A 344 6.09 18.66 -28.45
CA ASP A 344 7.35 18.11 -27.94
C ASP A 344 7.24 17.80 -26.44
N GLY A 345 6.72 18.73 -25.65
CA GLY A 345 6.58 18.50 -24.21
C GLY A 345 5.54 17.44 -23.84
N VAL A 346 4.47 17.26 -24.62
CA VAL A 346 3.52 16.15 -24.42
C VAL A 346 4.20 14.81 -24.74
N VAL A 347 4.89 14.69 -25.86
CA VAL A 347 5.60 13.46 -26.27
C VAL A 347 6.67 13.09 -25.23
N GLU A 348 7.51 14.05 -24.82
CA GLU A 348 8.54 13.84 -23.80
C GLU A 348 7.94 13.49 -22.42
N SER A 349 6.79 14.08 -22.07
CA SER A 349 6.12 13.78 -20.80
C SER A 349 5.43 12.41 -20.80
N ALA A 350 4.90 11.99 -21.95
CA ALA A 350 4.12 10.75 -22.06
C ALA A 350 5.00 9.52 -22.25
N PHE A 351 6.07 9.66 -23.05
CA PHE A 351 6.83 8.51 -23.53
C PHE A 351 8.27 8.45 -23.01
N GLY A 352 8.83 9.54 -22.48
CA GLY A 352 10.16 9.51 -21.87
C GLY A 352 10.28 8.39 -20.82
N TYR A 353 11.30 7.54 -20.94
CA TYR A 353 11.45 6.28 -20.18
C TYR A 353 10.21 5.36 -20.26
N GLN A 354 9.70 5.15 -21.47
CA GLN A 354 8.51 4.33 -21.78
C GLN A 354 7.25 4.75 -20.99
N GLY A 355 7.15 6.00 -20.52
CA GLY A 355 6.04 6.43 -19.65
C GLY A 355 6.05 5.81 -18.26
N GLN A 356 7.14 5.16 -17.84
CA GLN A 356 7.29 4.51 -16.53
C GLN A 356 7.70 5.51 -15.44
N LYS A 357 6.95 6.61 -15.34
CA LYS A 357 7.17 7.66 -14.34
C LYS A 357 5.84 7.97 -13.66
N CYS A 358 5.85 8.10 -12.34
CA CYS A 358 4.67 8.58 -11.62
C CYS A 358 4.21 9.97 -12.10
N SER A 359 5.13 10.78 -12.64
CA SER A 359 4.88 12.09 -13.25
C SER A 359 4.52 12.06 -14.73
N ALA A 360 4.47 10.89 -15.39
CA ALA A 360 4.24 10.80 -16.83
C ALA A 360 2.87 11.37 -17.22
N CYS A 361 2.83 12.09 -18.35
CA CYS A 361 1.58 12.55 -18.95
C CYS A 361 0.85 11.36 -19.55
N SER A 362 -0.26 10.95 -18.93
CA SER A 362 -1.11 9.88 -19.45
C SER A 362 -2.43 10.40 -20.01
N ARG A 363 -2.68 11.71 -19.88
CA ARG A 363 -3.83 12.42 -20.42
C ARG A 363 -3.42 13.75 -21.06
N VAL A 364 -3.82 13.99 -22.29
CA VAL A 364 -3.72 15.31 -22.93
C VAL A 364 -5.12 15.84 -23.20
N LEU A 365 -5.40 17.05 -22.70
CA LEU A 365 -6.71 17.68 -22.79
C LEU A 365 -6.60 18.80 -23.82
N ILE A 366 -7.42 18.74 -24.87
CA ILE A 366 -7.27 19.59 -26.07
C ILE A 366 -8.63 20.22 -26.39
N PRO A 367 -8.70 21.52 -26.74
CA PRO A 367 -9.94 22.21 -27.03
C PRO A 367 -10.53 21.72 -28.35
N GLU A 368 -11.86 21.68 -28.43
CA GLU A 368 -12.61 21.13 -29.56
C GLU A 368 -12.20 21.76 -30.91
N ASN A 369 -11.96 23.06 -30.95
CA ASN A 369 -11.60 23.83 -32.15
C ASN A 369 -10.19 23.51 -32.72
N ARG A 370 -9.30 22.86 -31.94
CA ARG A 370 -7.92 22.53 -32.33
C ARG A 370 -7.61 21.05 -32.24
N TYR A 371 -8.56 20.24 -31.78
CA TYR A 371 -8.34 18.85 -31.43
C TYR A 371 -7.71 18.03 -32.56
N ASP A 372 -8.33 18.06 -33.75
CA ASP A 372 -7.90 17.20 -34.85
C ASP A 372 -6.50 17.59 -35.36
N ALA A 373 -6.23 18.88 -35.51
CA ALA A 373 -4.91 19.39 -35.91
C ALA A 373 -3.83 19.07 -34.86
N PHE A 374 -4.15 19.13 -33.57
CA PHE A 374 -3.20 18.76 -32.52
C PHE A 374 -2.92 17.25 -32.53
N VAL A 375 -3.97 16.42 -32.59
CA VAL A 375 -3.84 14.96 -32.58
C VAL A 375 -3.06 14.47 -33.80
N GLU A 376 -3.31 15.02 -34.98
CA GLU A 376 -2.55 14.69 -36.19
C GLU A 376 -1.04 14.92 -36.00
N ARG A 377 -0.66 16.14 -35.58
CA ARG A 377 0.75 16.47 -35.35
C ARG A 377 1.37 15.67 -34.19
N LEU A 378 0.59 15.38 -33.14
CA LEU A 378 1.02 14.52 -32.04
C LEU A 378 1.31 13.10 -32.52
N VAL A 379 0.47 12.54 -33.39
CA VAL A 379 0.66 11.22 -33.99
C VAL A 379 1.93 11.17 -34.83
N GLU A 380 2.18 12.18 -35.68
CA GLU A 380 3.42 12.24 -36.48
C GLU A 380 4.67 12.37 -35.59
N ALA A 381 4.62 13.22 -34.56
CA ALA A 381 5.71 13.38 -33.61
C ALA A 381 5.96 12.13 -32.76
N THR A 382 4.92 11.32 -32.53
CA THR A 382 5.02 10.04 -31.82
C THR A 382 5.57 8.95 -32.76
N ARG A 383 5.16 8.93 -34.02
CA ARG A 383 5.63 7.95 -35.03
C ARG A 383 7.12 8.05 -35.31
N SER A 384 7.71 9.24 -35.21
CA SER A 384 9.15 9.46 -35.41
C SER A 384 10.03 8.94 -34.27
N ARG A 385 9.44 8.46 -33.16
CA ARG A 385 10.17 7.97 -32.00
C ARG A 385 10.57 6.50 -32.17
N SER A 386 11.87 6.28 -32.30
CA SER A 386 12.48 4.96 -32.44
C SER A 386 12.40 4.16 -31.14
N ILE A 387 12.21 2.84 -31.26
CA ILE A 387 12.17 1.89 -30.14
C ILE A 387 13.20 0.78 -30.36
N GLY A 388 13.94 0.42 -29.31
CA GLY A 388 14.97 -0.62 -29.36
C GLY A 388 15.76 -0.70 -28.05
N PRO A 389 16.82 -1.52 -27.97
CA PRO A 389 17.59 -1.70 -26.74
C PRO A 389 18.12 -0.38 -26.18
N ALA A 390 17.91 -0.14 -24.87
CA ALA A 390 18.24 1.13 -24.22
C ALA A 390 19.74 1.46 -24.18
N GLU A 391 20.60 0.47 -24.41
CA GLU A 391 22.05 0.64 -24.51
C GLU A 391 22.50 1.31 -25.81
N ASP A 392 21.68 1.24 -26.87
CA ASP A 392 21.95 1.93 -28.12
C ASP A 392 21.31 3.34 -28.09
N PRO A 393 22.12 4.42 -28.11
CA PRO A 393 21.63 5.78 -28.01
C PRO A 393 20.84 6.24 -29.25
N ALA A 394 20.73 5.44 -30.31
CA ALA A 394 19.87 5.71 -31.46
C ALA A 394 18.37 5.55 -31.14
N PHE A 395 18.03 4.80 -30.09
CA PHE A 395 16.63 4.56 -29.72
C PHE A 395 16.14 5.55 -28.67
N TYR A 396 14.98 6.15 -28.96
CA TYR A 396 14.29 7.03 -28.04
C TYR A 396 13.61 6.24 -26.90
N LEU A 397 13.07 5.06 -27.21
CA LEU A 397 12.35 4.17 -26.30
C LEU A 397 13.02 2.81 -26.16
N GLY A 398 12.91 2.25 -24.96
CA GLY A 398 13.40 0.95 -24.54
C GLY A 398 12.26 -0.04 -24.29
N ALA A 399 12.61 -1.17 -23.72
CA ALA A 399 11.64 -2.12 -23.18
C ALA A 399 11.02 -1.60 -21.87
N VAL A 400 9.81 -2.06 -21.53
CA VAL A 400 9.26 -1.88 -20.18
C VAL A 400 9.93 -2.85 -19.21
N ILE A 401 9.85 -2.58 -17.90
CA ILE A 401 10.75 -3.15 -16.90
C ILE A 401 10.77 -4.68 -16.82
N ASP A 402 9.64 -5.34 -16.98
CA ASP A 402 9.53 -6.79 -16.82
C ASP A 402 8.31 -7.38 -17.56
N GLU A 403 8.17 -8.70 -17.47
CA GLU A 403 7.08 -9.43 -18.09
C GLU A 403 5.70 -9.07 -17.50
N GLU A 404 5.62 -8.77 -16.20
CA GLU A 404 4.36 -8.40 -15.56
C GLU A 404 3.85 -7.07 -16.11
N ALA A 405 4.71 -6.05 -16.18
CA ALA A 405 4.41 -4.77 -16.79
C ALA A 405 4.04 -4.93 -18.26
N TYR A 406 4.79 -5.75 -19.00
CA TYR A 406 4.52 -6.04 -20.42
C TYR A 406 3.13 -6.61 -20.64
N ARG A 407 2.79 -7.71 -19.95
CA ARG A 407 1.48 -8.38 -20.07
C ARG A 407 0.33 -7.47 -19.64
N ARG A 408 0.52 -6.73 -18.55
CA ARG A 408 -0.47 -5.77 -18.05
C ARG A 408 -0.74 -4.67 -19.08
N LEU A 409 0.30 -4.10 -19.68
CA LEU A 409 0.17 -3.04 -20.69
C LEU A 409 -0.47 -3.54 -21.98
N LEU A 410 -0.17 -4.76 -22.44
CA LEU A 410 -0.90 -5.37 -23.55
C LEU A 410 -2.40 -5.47 -23.26
N GLY A 411 -2.78 -5.88 -22.04
CA GLY A 411 -4.17 -5.90 -21.60
C GLY A 411 -4.83 -4.51 -21.61
N VAL A 412 -4.10 -3.47 -21.16
CA VAL A 412 -4.56 -2.07 -21.22
C VAL A 412 -4.78 -1.63 -22.66
N ILE A 413 -3.86 -1.94 -23.58
CA ILE A 413 -3.95 -1.59 -25.00
C ILE A 413 -5.18 -2.24 -25.63
N GLU A 414 -5.38 -3.54 -25.42
CA GLU A 414 -6.54 -4.26 -25.95
C GLU A 414 -7.87 -3.75 -25.41
N ARG A 415 -7.89 -3.30 -24.15
CA ARG A 415 -9.04 -2.62 -23.59
C ARG A 415 -9.24 -1.23 -24.20
N GLY A 416 -8.18 -0.43 -24.33
CA GLY A 416 -8.22 0.90 -24.93
C GLY A 416 -8.75 0.89 -26.36
N LYS A 417 -8.39 -0.12 -27.16
CA LYS A 417 -8.90 -0.32 -28.53
C LYS A 417 -10.42 -0.51 -28.59
N LYS A 418 -11.04 -0.98 -27.51
CA LYS A 418 -12.50 -1.18 -27.39
C LYS A 418 -13.22 0.05 -26.85
N GLU A 419 -12.55 0.84 -26.02
CA GLU A 419 -13.15 1.99 -25.31
C GLU A 419 -12.98 3.32 -26.05
N ALA A 420 -11.98 3.43 -26.93
CA ALA A 420 -11.64 4.69 -27.60
C ALA A 420 -11.08 4.47 -29.01
N ARG A 421 -11.09 5.53 -29.82
CA ARG A 421 -10.51 5.49 -31.17
C ARG A 421 -8.99 5.39 -31.05
N THR A 422 -8.39 4.40 -31.70
CA THR A 422 -6.92 4.31 -31.77
C THR A 422 -6.40 5.30 -32.81
N ALA A 423 -5.78 6.40 -32.36
CA ALA A 423 -5.18 7.39 -33.26
C ALA A 423 -3.78 6.98 -33.71
N TYR A 424 -3.03 6.31 -32.83
CA TYR A 424 -1.75 5.71 -33.16
C TYR A 424 -1.52 4.44 -32.36
N ALA A 425 -1.05 3.40 -33.03
CA ALA A 425 -0.53 2.18 -32.44
C ALA A 425 0.81 1.89 -33.12
N GLY A 426 1.90 2.12 -32.40
CA GLY A 426 3.22 1.79 -32.93
C GLY A 426 3.43 0.28 -33.02
N ASP A 427 4.30 -0.12 -33.95
CA ASP A 427 4.70 -1.52 -34.12
C ASP A 427 6.10 -1.74 -33.52
N VAL A 428 6.26 -2.85 -32.81
CA VAL A 428 7.56 -3.29 -32.26
C VAL A 428 8.23 -4.34 -33.15
N GLY A 429 7.56 -4.81 -34.20
CA GLY A 429 8.08 -5.81 -35.13
C GLY A 429 8.58 -7.06 -34.39
N GLY A 430 9.78 -7.52 -34.75
CA GLY A 430 10.41 -8.68 -34.11
C GLY A 430 10.89 -8.45 -32.66
N LEU A 431 10.95 -7.21 -32.18
CA LEU A 431 11.54 -6.89 -30.87
C LEU A 431 10.80 -7.56 -29.71
N SER A 432 9.49 -7.77 -29.83
CA SER A 432 8.69 -8.43 -28.78
C SER A 432 9.12 -9.88 -28.51
N ALA A 433 9.81 -10.54 -29.45
CA ALA A 433 10.38 -11.86 -29.23
C ALA A 433 11.57 -11.77 -28.25
N GLU A 434 12.43 -10.77 -28.41
CA GLU A 434 13.70 -10.62 -27.66
C GLU A 434 13.52 -9.96 -26.28
N GLY A 435 12.69 -8.92 -26.19
CA GLY A 435 12.53 -8.10 -24.99
C GLY A 435 11.07 -7.72 -24.71
N TYR A 436 10.86 -6.98 -23.63
CA TYR A 436 9.54 -6.51 -23.18
C TYR A 436 9.17 -5.17 -23.85
N PHE A 437 9.17 -5.12 -25.18
CA PHE A 437 8.94 -3.86 -25.91
C PHE A 437 7.46 -3.56 -26.09
N ILE A 438 7.02 -2.38 -25.62
CA ILE A 438 5.69 -1.81 -25.91
C ILE A 438 5.91 -0.50 -26.67
N ALA A 439 5.41 -0.43 -27.90
CA ALA A 439 5.46 0.81 -28.67
C ALA A 439 4.48 1.87 -28.10
N PRO A 440 4.70 3.16 -28.38
CA PRO A 440 3.74 4.21 -28.01
C PRO A 440 2.36 3.98 -28.60
N HIS A 441 1.33 4.21 -27.78
CA HIS A 441 -0.07 4.17 -28.19
C HIS A 441 -0.75 5.48 -27.83
N VAL A 442 -1.51 6.03 -28.77
CA VAL A 442 -2.35 7.23 -28.58
C VAL A 442 -3.79 6.86 -28.86
N PHE A 443 -4.63 6.98 -27.85
CA PHE A 443 -6.08 6.81 -27.94
C PHE A 443 -6.74 8.19 -27.96
N ALA A 444 -7.56 8.45 -28.97
CA ALA A 444 -8.30 9.69 -29.15
C ALA A 444 -9.79 9.51 -28.81
N ASP A 445 -10.44 10.64 -28.60
CA ASP A 445 -11.86 10.76 -28.23
C ASP A 445 -12.18 9.94 -26.96
N VAL A 446 -11.24 9.96 -26.00
CA VAL A 446 -11.36 9.20 -24.74
C VAL A 446 -12.36 9.89 -23.82
N ASP A 447 -13.34 9.14 -23.33
CA ASP A 447 -14.28 9.59 -22.31
C ASP A 447 -13.54 9.89 -20.98
N PRO A 448 -13.64 11.10 -20.41
CA PRO A 448 -13.09 11.46 -19.10
C PRO A 448 -13.40 10.50 -17.95
N ALA A 449 -14.54 9.81 -17.99
CA ALA A 449 -14.95 8.86 -16.95
C ALA A 449 -14.47 7.43 -17.21
N SER A 450 -13.88 7.15 -18.38
CA SER A 450 -13.43 5.81 -18.75
C SER A 450 -12.21 5.34 -17.95
N PHE A 451 -11.97 4.03 -17.99
CA PHE A 451 -10.77 3.42 -17.44
C PHE A 451 -9.49 4.05 -18.01
N MET A 452 -9.47 4.33 -19.32
CA MET A 452 -8.36 5.01 -20.02
C MET A 452 -8.01 6.37 -19.40
N ALA A 453 -9.00 7.11 -18.92
CA ALA A 453 -8.83 8.42 -18.29
C ALA A 453 -8.64 8.37 -16.77
N GLN A 454 -9.00 7.29 -16.08
CA GLN A 454 -9.01 7.26 -14.61
C GLN A 454 -7.85 6.47 -13.98
N GLU A 455 -7.40 5.39 -14.62
CA GLU A 455 -6.46 4.43 -14.01
C GLU A 455 -5.00 4.61 -14.44
N GLU A 456 -4.05 4.44 -13.52
CA GLU A 456 -2.61 4.52 -13.82
C GLU A 456 -2.12 3.28 -14.56
N PHE A 457 -1.42 3.47 -15.69
CA PHE A 457 -0.90 2.38 -16.52
C PHE A 457 0.61 2.19 -16.44
N PHE A 458 1.35 3.26 -16.13
CA PHE A 458 2.81 3.18 -15.98
C PHE A 458 3.49 2.57 -17.23
N GLY A 459 3.17 3.11 -18.40
CA GLY A 459 3.66 2.65 -19.70
C GLY A 459 3.33 3.66 -20.81
N PRO A 460 3.74 3.41 -22.06
CA PRO A 460 3.74 4.42 -23.12
C PRO A 460 2.37 4.51 -23.80
N ILE A 461 1.34 4.86 -23.02
CA ILE A 461 -0.07 4.94 -23.45
C ILE A 461 -0.63 6.31 -23.08
N LEU A 462 -1.10 7.07 -24.07
CA LEU A 462 -1.62 8.42 -23.92
C LEU A 462 -3.11 8.48 -24.31
N ALA A 463 -3.93 9.05 -23.43
CA ALA A 463 -5.33 9.35 -23.69
C ALA A 463 -5.51 10.82 -24.11
N ALA A 464 -6.04 11.09 -25.29
CA ALA A 464 -6.38 12.42 -25.78
C ALA A 464 -7.87 12.69 -25.59
N ILE A 465 -8.19 13.76 -24.85
CA ILE A 465 -9.54 14.08 -24.36
C ILE A 465 -9.95 15.47 -24.87
N ARG A 466 -11.15 15.57 -25.46
CA ARG A 466 -11.73 16.85 -25.90
C ARG A 466 -12.27 17.64 -24.71
N TYR A 467 -12.15 18.96 -24.75
CA TYR A 467 -12.86 19.84 -23.84
C TYR A 467 -13.47 21.05 -24.56
N ARG A 468 -14.50 21.67 -23.95
CA ARG A 468 -15.29 22.76 -24.55
C ARG A 468 -14.72 24.14 -24.23
N ASP A 469 -14.36 24.33 -22.96
CA ASP A 469 -13.75 25.54 -22.43
C ASP A 469 -12.82 25.19 -21.26
N LEU A 470 -12.04 26.17 -20.78
CA LEU A 470 -11.07 25.96 -19.70
C LEU A 470 -11.71 25.45 -18.40
N SER A 471 -12.98 25.77 -18.13
CA SER A 471 -13.68 25.26 -16.95
C SER A 471 -13.91 23.75 -17.08
N HIS A 472 -14.37 23.29 -18.24
CA HIS A 472 -14.49 21.87 -18.55
C HIS A 472 -13.13 21.15 -18.53
N ALA A 473 -12.06 21.79 -19.03
CA ALA A 473 -10.71 21.22 -18.96
C ALA A 473 -10.25 21.00 -17.51
N LEU A 474 -10.47 21.99 -16.62
CA LEU A 474 -10.13 21.89 -15.21
C LEU A 474 -10.99 20.86 -14.46
N GLU A 475 -12.26 20.72 -14.82
CA GLU A 475 -13.14 19.66 -14.30
C GLU A 475 -12.58 18.28 -14.64
N ILE A 476 -12.27 18.02 -15.91
CA ILE A 476 -11.68 16.76 -16.37
C ILE A 476 -10.31 16.52 -15.71
N ALA A 477 -9.45 17.54 -15.69
CA ALA A 477 -8.09 17.43 -15.17
C ALA A 477 -8.10 17.06 -13.67
N ASN A 478 -8.98 17.68 -12.88
CA ASN A 478 -9.13 17.43 -11.45
C ASN A 478 -10.00 16.21 -11.12
N GLY A 479 -10.82 15.74 -12.06
CA GLY A 479 -11.78 14.64 -11.93
C GLY A 479 -11.17 13.23 -11.87
N VAL A 480 -9.96 13.11 -11.33
CA VAL A 480 -9.26 11.85 -11.04
C VAL A 480 -8.92 11.77 -9.55
N PRO A 481 -8.77 10.57 -8.97
CA PRO A 481 -8.42 10.42 -7.55
C PRO A 481 -6.97 10.82 -7.23
N TYR A 482 -6.16 11.11 -8.25
CA TYR A 482 -4.75 11.49 -8.15
C TYR A 482 -4.54 13.02 -8.20
N ALA A 483 -3.40 13.48 -7.69
CA ALA A 483 -2.99 14.88 -7.71
C ALA A 483 -1.45 15.04 -7.61
N LEU A 484 -0.71 14.40 -8.52
CA LEU A 484 0.75 14.43 -8.54
C LEU A 484 1.31 15.55 -9.43
N THR A 485 1.31 15.35 -10.76
CA THR A 485 1.77 16.38 -11.72
C THR A 485 0.66 16.84 -12.65
N GLY A 486 0.81 18.06 -13.17
CA GLY A 486 -0.09 18.62 -14.17
C GLY A 486 0.61 19.70 -15.01
N GLY A 487 0.10 19.94 -16.21
CA GLY A 487 0.70 20.89 -17.14
C GLY A 487 -0.33 21.77 -17.85
N LEU A 488 0.11 22.95 -18.28
CA LEU A 488 -0.61 23.82 -19.20
C LEU A 488 0.33 24.35 -20.26
N TYR A 489 -0.08 24.27 -21.52
CA TYR A 489 0.47 25.08 -22.60
C TYR A 489 -0.51 26.19 -22.95
N SER A 490 -0.14 27.44 -22.70
CA SER A 490 -0.97 28.63 -22.91
C SER A 490 -0.09 29.88 -22.99
N ARG A 491 -0.50 30.86 -23.78
CA ARG A 491 0.10 32.21 -23.80
C ARG A 491 -0.79 33.24 -23.10
N SER A 492 -1.97 32.84 -22.63
CA SER A 492 -2.94 33.70 -21.95
C SER A 492 -2.58 33.86 -20.47
N PRO A 493 -2.19 35.07 -20.02
CA PRO A 493 -1.85 35.29 -18.62
C PRO A 493 -3.03 34.99 -17.67
N ALA A 494 -4.26 35.25 -18.14
CA ALA A 494 -5.48 34.98 -17.38
C ALA A 494 -5.72 33.48 -17.19
N HIS A 495 -5.54 32.68 -18.25
CA HIS A 495 -5.69 31.22 -18.17
C HIS A 495 -4.57 30.60 -17.33
N ILE A 496 -3.32 31.04 -17.49
CA ILE A 496 -2.20 30.62 -16.64
C ILE A 496 -2.49 30.92 -15.17
N ALA A 497 -2.93 32.13 -14.84
CA ALA A 497 -3.27 32.51 -13.47
C ALA A 497 -4.42 31.66 -12.90
N ARG A 498 -5.43 31.37 -13.72
CA ARG A 498 -6.56 30.52 -13.33
C ARG A 498 -6.12 29.07 -13.07
N VAL A 499 -5.36 28.47 -13.98
CA VAL A 499 -4.85 27.10 -13.85
C VAL A 499 -3.93 26.97 -12.64
N LYS A 500 -3.08 27.95 -12.35
CA LYS A 500 -2.26 27.98 -11.12
C LYS A 500 -3.07 27.89 -9.83
N ARG A 501 -4.30 28.41 -9.83
CA ARG A 501 -5.21 28.38 -8.68
C ARG A 501 -6.08 27.13 -8.64
N GLU A 502 -6.54 26.67 -9.81
CA GLU A 502 -7.64 25.71 -9.91
C GLU A 502 -7.20 24.31 -10.35
N PHE A 503 -6.03 24.13 -10.97
CA PHE A 503 -5.51 22.80 -11.30
C PHE A 503 -4.78 22.23 -10.08
N ARG A 504 -5.49 21.38 -9.33
CA ARG A 504 -5.09 20.87 -8.02
C ARG A 504 -4.17 19.66 -8.15
N VAL A 505 -2.90 19.94 -8.41
CA VAL A 505 -1.78 18.98 -8.41
C VAL A 505 -0.66 19.45 -7.50
N GLY A 506 0.18 18.54 -7.01
CA GLY A 506 1.33 18.92 -6.20
C GLY A 506 2.42 19.66 -6.98
N ASN A 507 2.62 19.27 -8.24
CA ASN A 507 3.60 19.89 -9.14
C ASN A 507 2.95 20.32 -10.45
N LEU A 508 2.77 21.63 -10.62
CA LEU A 508 2.20 22.24 -11.82
C LEU A 508 3.29 22.87 -12.69
N TYR A 509 3.26 22.62 -14.00
CA TYR A 509 4.21 23.14 -14.96
C TYR A 509 3.50 23.96 -16.05
N ILE A 510 4.10 25.08 -16.46
CA ILE A 510 3.55 25.96 -17.49
C ILE A 510 4.53 26.00 -18.66
N ASN A 511 4.03 25.78 -19.87
CA ASN A 511 4.76 25.81 -21.15
C ASN A 511 6.05 24.96 -21.14
N ARG A 512 5.96 23.75 -20.58
CA ARG A 512 7.03 22.76 -20.56
C ARG A 512 6.50 21.37 -20.20
N LYS A 513 7.33 20.34 -20.41
CA LYS A 513 7.07 18.99 -19.93
C LYS A 513 6.82 18.94 -18.40
N ILE A 514 6.01 17.98 -17.97
CA ILE A 514 5.60 17.81 -16.56
C ILE A 514 6.46 16.79 -15.78
N THR A 515 7.52 16.28 -16.40
CA THR A 515 8.44 15.29 -15.84
C THR A 515 9.81 15.91 -15.56
N GLY A 516 10.64 15.21 -14.78
CA GLY A 516 12.01 15.65 -14.48
C GLY A 516 12.07 16.87 -13.58
N ALA A 517 11.25 16.89 -12.51
CA ALA A 517 11.46 17.84 -11.43
C ALA A 517 12.90 17.72 -10.91
N LEU A 518 13.51 18.85 -10.58
CA LEU A 518 14.85 18.92 -10.02
C LEU A 518 14.77 19.16 -8.51
N VAL A 519 15.74 18.61 -7.77
CA VAL A 519 15.86 18.85 -6.32
C VAL A 519 15.94 20.36 -6.06
N ASP A 520 15.40 20.83 -4.93
CA ASP A 520 15.26 22.25 -4.55
C ASP A 520 14.33 23.08 -5.46
N ARG A 521 14.59 23.10 -6.77
CA ARG A 521 13.84 23.91 -7.74
C ARG A 521 12.38 23.49 -7.85
N GLN A 522 12.09 22.19 -7.73
CA GLN A 522 10.74 21.64 -7.73
C GLN A 522 10.59 20.57 -6.65
N PRO A 523 10.28 20.96 -5.40
CA PRO A 523 9.81 20.03 -4.36
C PRO A 523 8.75 19.11 -4.94
N PHE A 524 8.99 17.80 -4.90
CA PHE A 524 8.19 16.83 -5.63
C PHE A 524 7.33 16.01 -4.68
N GLY A 525 6.03 16.01 -4.91
CA GLY A 525 5.10 15.16 -4.18
C GLY A 525 3.66 15.54 -4.44
N GLY A 526 2.74 14.62 -4.16
CA GLY A 526 1.32 14.79 -4.45
C GLY A 526 0.43 14.81 -3.21
N PHE A 527 -0.86 15.03 -3.46
CA PHE A 527 -1.92 14.82 -2.49
C PHE A 527 -3.03 13.93 -3.08
N LYS A 528 -4.19 13.84 -2.41
CA LYS A 528 -5.22 12.82 -2.68
C LYS A 528 -4.61 11.40 -2.61
N LEU A 529 -4.84 10.54 -3.60
CA LEU A 529 -4.26 9.20 -3.66
C LEU A 529 -2.84 9.18 -4.26
N SER A 530 -2.26 10.32 -4.63
CA SER A 530 -0.86 10.38 -5.10
C SER A 530 0.17 10.39 -3.98
N GLY A 531 -0.26 10.55 -2.73
CA GLY A 531 0.65 10.60 -1.59
C GLY A 531 -0.04 11.16 -0.36
N ILE A 532 0.66 11.14 0.77
CA ILE A 532 0.15 11.62 2.06
C ILE A 532 0.58 13.06 2.38
N GLY A 533 0.88 13.85 1.34
CA GLY A 533 1.28 15.26 1.46
C GLY A 533 2.75 15.48 1.85
N SER A 534 3.60 14.46 1.70
CA SER A 534 5.03 14.54 1.95
C SER A 534 5.81 15.06 0.75
N LEU A 535 6.11 16.37 0.69
CA LEU A 535 6.95 16.89 -0.39
C LEU A 535 8.40 16.38 -0.24
N ARG A 536 8.81 15.44 -1.10
CA ARG A 536 10.23 15.10 -1.28
C ARG A 536 10.97 16.26 -1.94
N ARG A 537 12.30 16.20 -1.88
CA ARG A 537 13.17 17.24 -2.48
C ARG A 537 12.97 18.62 -1.82
N SER A 538 12.59 18.61 -0.54
CA SER A 538 12.25 19.81 0.23
C SER A 538 12.66 19.66 1.69
N ILE A 539 12.73 20.79 2.40
CA ILE A 539 12.88 20.87 3.87
C ILE A 539 11.91 19.94 4.61
N MET A 540 10.68 19.78 4.11
CA MET A 540 9.64 18.97 4.76
C MET A 540 9.98 17.48 4.78
N ALA A 541 10.83 16.99 3.88
CA ALA A 541 11.31 15.60 3.91
C ALA A 541 12.25 15.35 5.11
N VAL A 542 13.08 16.34 5.43
CA VAL A 542 13.98 16.32 6.59
C VAL A 542 13.18 16.47 7.89
N GLU A 543 12.23 17.43 7.91
CA GLU A 543 11.32 17.63 9.06
C GLU A 543 10.39 16.43 9.29
N ALA A 544 9.94 15.76 8.21
CA ALA A 544 9.11 14.58 8.32
C ALA A 544 9.84 13.39 8.98
N SER A 545 11.17 13.34 8.87
CA SER A 545 11.99 12.25 9.40
C SER A 545 12.39 12.44 10.88
N ARG A 546 11.79 13.42 11.57
CA ARG A 546 12.14 13.87 12.93
C ARG A 546 10.95 13.85 13.89
N ARG A 547 11.23 13.93 15.19
CA ARG A 547 10.25 14.31 16.23
C ARG A 547 10.66 15.67 16.81
N THR A 548 9.66 16.42 17.29
CA THR A 548 9.82 17.75 17.88
C THR A 548 9.84 17.64 19.39
N ARG A 549 10.79 18.30 20.05
CA ARG A 549 10.91 18.34 21.52
C ARG A 549 11.07 19.78 22.00
N LEU A 550 10.40 20.10 23.12
CA LEU A 550 10.54 21.35 23.85
C LEU A 550 11.16 20.99 25.20
N ASP A 551 12.35 21.49 25.52
CA ASP A 551 12.95 21.26 26.84
C ASP A 551 12.48 22.33 27.83
N LEU A 552 11.86 21.88 28.92
CA LEU A 552 11.53 22.66 30.12
C LEU A 552 12.28 22.04 31.30
N PRO A 553 13.09 22.79 32.06
CA PRO A 553 13.86 22.22 33.16
C PRO A 553 12.96 21.89 34.36
N LEU A 554 12.70 20.60 34.60
CA LEU A 554 12.12 20.09 35.85
C LEU A 554 13.17 19.31 36.64
N ARG A 555 13.55 19.84 37.81
CA ARG A 555 14.39 19.16 38.82
C ARG A 555 13.55 18.12 39.58
N ILE A 556 13.87 16.83 39.48
CA ILE A 556 13.44 15.81 40.46
C ILE A 556 14.58 14.80 40.74
N LEU A 557 14.75 14.50 42.02
CA LEU A 557 15.75 13.62 42.68
C LEU A 557 15.50 12.10 42.46
N PRO A 558 16.48 11.21 42.77
CA PRO A 558 16.55 9.86 42.22
C PRO A 558 15.89 8.77 43.09
N MET A 559 15.42 7.68 42.46
CA MET A 559 15.06 6.42 43.13
C MET A 559 15.76 5.20 42.50
N LYS A 560 16.22 4.29 43.37
CA LYS A 560 17.05 3.10 43.09
C LYS A 560 16.20 1.83 42.85
N ARG A 561 16.74 0.99 41.94
CA ARG A 561 16.84 -0.50 41.88
C ARG A 561 15.58 -1.39 41.93
N ILE A 562 15.54 -2.37 41.00
CA ILE A 562 15.61 -3.86 41.15
C ILE A 562 15.48 -4.44 39.71
N ARG A 563 16.50 -5.04 39.08
CA ARG A 563 17.12 -6.40 39.17
C ARG A 563 16.27 -7.58 38.65
N ASP A 564 16.89 -8.24 37.65
CA ASP A 564 16.93 -9.68 37.32
C ASP A 564 15.69 -10.38 36.71
N LEU A 565 15.78 -10.85 35.45
CA LEU A 565 16.09 -12.26 35.15
C LEU A 565 16.14 -12.62 33.65
N LEU A 566 16.94 -13.64 33.39
CA LEU A 566 17.56 -14.14 32.18
C LEU A 566 16.79 -15.39 31.63
N VAL A 567 16.97 -15.70 30.32
CA VAL A 567 17.39 -17.02 29.76
C VAL A 567 16.39 -18.04 29.12
N ILE A 568 16.72 -18.36 27.83
CA ILE A 568 16.68 -19.65 27.04
C ILE A 568 15.33 -20.13 26.42
N ALA A 569 15.21 -20.82 25.26
CA ALA A 569 15.88 -21.01 23.96
C ALA A 569 15.17 -22.18 23.19
N LEU A 570 15.35 -22.30 21.84
CA LEU A 570 15.45 -23.55 21.01
C LEU A 570 14.13 -24.38 20.75
N LEU A 571 13.79 -25.06 19.62
CA LEU A 571 14.43 -25.58 18.38
C LEU A 571 13.40 -25.92 17.24
N LEU A 572 13.86 -25.77 15.98
CA LEU A 572 13.83 -26.67 14.78
C LEU A 572 12.57 -27.15 13.97
N THR A 573 12.63 -26.78 12.67
CA THR A 573 12.57 -27.53 11.37
C THR A 573 11.55 -28.65 11.04
N GLY A 574 11.02 -28.58 9.80
CA GLY A 574 10.60 -29.73 8.97
C GLY A 574 10.09 -29.31 7.57
N LEU A 575 10.78 -29.72 6.49
CA LEU A 575 10.43 -29.55 5.06
C LEU A 575 9.58 -30.73 4.56
N VAL A 576 8.50 -30.47 3.81
CA VAL A 576 7.99 -31.37 2.73
C VAL A 576 7.31 -30.52 1.63
N HIS A 577 7.71 -30.73 0.38
CA HIS A 577 7.06 -30.19 -0.82
C HIS A 577 5.73 -30.89 -1.08
N ALA A 578 4.64 -30.13 -1.29
CA ALA A 578 3.39 -30.64 -1.87
C ALA A 578 2.84 -29.62 -2.89
N GLN A 579 2.39 -30.12 -4.04
CA GLN A 579 1.75 -29.37 -5.12
C GLN A 579 0.68 -28.40 -4.59
N ALA A 580 0.71 -27.16 -5.09
CA ALA A 580 -0.22 -26.12 -4.69
C ALA A 580 -1.68 -26.46 -5.10
N PRO A 581 -2.67 -26.18 -4.23
CA PRO A 581 -4.08 -26.33 -4.57
C PRO A 581 -4.51 -25.35 -5.67
N GLU A 582 -5.51 -25.72 -6.48
CA GLU A 582 -6.14 -24.82 -7.46
C GLU A 582 -6.72 -23.60 -6.73
N VAL A 583 -6.16 -22.41 -6.99
CA VAL A 583 -6.63 -21.15 -6.40
C VAL A 583 -7.58 -20.46 -7.38
N ALA A 584 -8.87 -20.43 -7.05
CA ALA A 584 -9.84 -19.60 -7.76
C ALA A 584 -9.97 -18.23 -7.06
N LYS A 585 -9.68 -17.16 -7.80
CA LYS A 585 -9.90 -15.78 -7.33
C LYS A 585 -11.41 -15.51 -7.24
N ALA A 586 -11.97 -15.54 -6.02
CA ALA A 586 -13.41 -15.52 -5.83
C ALA A 586 -14.00 -14.09 -5.89
N HIS A 587 -13.46 -13.16 -5.11
CA HIS A 587 -13.96 -11.78 -5.01
C HIS A 587 -12.83 -10.74 -5.13
N ASP A 588 -13.15 -9.49 -5.45
CA ASP A 588 -12.16 -8.39 -5.42
C ASP A 588 -11.98 -7.83 -3.99
N GLY A 589 -11.58 -8.71 -3.08
CA GLY A 589 -11.38 -8.43 -1.66
C GLY A 589 -11.71 -9.66 -0.81
N VAL A 590 -11.94 -9.46 0.48
CA VAL A 590 -12.22 -10.55 1.44
C VAL A 590 -13.44 -11.36 1.00
N VAL A 591 -13.36 -12.69 1.12
CA VAL A 591 -14.55 -13.57 1.05
C VAL A 591 -15.02 -13.83 2.47
N TYR A 592 -16.21 -13.36 2.83
CA TYR A 592 -16.68 -13.49 4.21
C TYR A 592 -17.43 -14.80 4.45
N SER A 593 -18.14 -15.30 3.43
CA SER A 593 -18.98 -16.50 3.58
C SER A 593 -19.07 -17.30 2.28
N ILE A 594 -19.17 -18.62 2.43
CA ILE A 594 -19.46 -19.58 1.37
C ILE A 594 -20.52 -20.57 1.84
N ALA A 595 -21.48 -20.88 0.97
CA ALA A 595 -22.49 -21.90 1.21
C ALA A 595 -22.67 -22.80 -0.03
N PHE A 596 -22.71 -24.12 0.17
CA PHE A 596 -23.07 -25.06 -0.89
C PHE A 596 -24.58 -25.09 -1.09
N ALA A 597 -25.00 -25.21 -2.35
CA ALA A 597 -26.38 -25.53 -2.67
C ALA A 597 -26.70 -26.98 -2.23
N PRO A 598 -27.95 -27.30 -1.86
CA PRO A 598 -28.34 -28.64 -1.43
C PRO A 598 -28.09 -29.74 -2.47
N ASP A 599 -28.11 -29.39 -3.76
CA ASP A 599 -27.82 -30.30 -4.86
C ASP A 599 -26.33 -30.72 -4.94
N GLY A 600 -25.46 -30.01 -4.22
CA GLY A 600 -24.01 -30.22 -4.21
C GLY A 600 -23.29 -29.87 -5.51
N LYS A 601 -23.98 -29.28 -6.49
CA LYS A 601 -23.42 -28.94 -7.81
C LYS A 601 -22.97 -27.49 -7.90
N THR A 602 -23.49 -26.63 -7.04
CA THR A 602 -23.11 -25.22 -7.00
C THR A 602 -22.81 -24.75 -5.59
N LEU A 603 -22.08 -23.64 -5.49
CA LEU A 603 -21.86 -22.92 -4.24
C LEU A 603 -22.04 -21.42 -4.47
N ALA A 604 -22.45 -20.71 -3.43
CA ALA A 604 -22.52 -19.25 -3.39
C ALA A 604 -21.43 -18.68 -2.50
N SER A 605 -20.94 -17.48 -2.82
CA SER A 605 -20.01 -16.73 -1.99
C SER A 605 -20.42 -15.25 -1.88
N GLY A 606 -20.15 -14.66 -0.72
CA GLY A 606 -20.32 -13.22 -0.46
C GLY A 606 -18.99 -12.58 -0.06
N GLY A 607 -18.72 -11.38 -0.57
CA GLY A 607 -17.43 -10.73 -0.39
C GLY A 607 -17.44 -9.22 -0.25
N PHE A 608 -16.23 -8.68 -0.11
CA PHE A 608 -15.92 -7.25 0.04
C PHE A 608 -16.23 -6.41 -1.21
N ASP A 609 -16.34 -7.03 -2.38
CA ASP A 609 -16.71 -6.35 -3.63
C ASP A 609 -18.22 -6.06 -3.73
N ASN A 610 -18.96 -6.23 -2.63
CA ASN A 610 -20.41 -6.06 -2.51
C ASN A 610 -21.23 -7.05 -3.36
N LEU A 611 -20.60 -8.08 -3.92
CA LEU A 611 -21.26 -9.05 -4.78
C LEU A 611 -21.60 -10.33 -4.00
N VAL A 612 -22.68 -10.97 -4.44
CA VAL A 612 -22.86 -12.41 -4.28
C VAL A 612 -22.50 -13.08 -5.61
N LYS A 613 -21.76 -14.18 -5.56
CA LYS A 613 -21.38 -14.95 -6.75
C LYS A 613 -21.82 -16.40 -6.62
N ILE A 614 -22.19 -17.02 -7.74
CA ILE A 614 -22.53 -18.45 -7.82
C ILE A 614 -21.51 -19.15 -8.70
N TRP A 615 -21.04 -20.30 -8.24
CA TRP A 615 -19.98 -21.08 -8.86
C TRP A 615 -20.44 -22.51 -9.11
N GLU A 616 -19.93 -23.10 -10.19
CA GLU A 616 -20.03 -24.53 -10.44
C GLU A 616 -19.02 -25.29 -9.59
N TRP A 617 -19.43 -26.42 -9.02
CA TRP A 617 -18.58 -27.33 -8.27
C TRP A 617 -18.41 -28.66 -9.02
N PRO A 618 -17.19 -29.23 -9.14
CA PRO A 618 -15.92 -28.79 -8.54
C PRO A 618 -15.05 -27.87 -9.41
N SER A 619 -15.51 -27.50 -10.61
CA SER A 619 -14.70 -26.71 -11.56
C SER A 619 -14.36 -25.29 -11.08
N LEU A 620 -15.07 -24.79 -10.06
CA LEU A 620 -15.00 -23.41 -9.57
C LEU A 620 -15.19 -22.38 -10.68
N LYS A 621 -15.91 -22.74 -11.73
CA LYS A 621 -16.30 -21.81 -12.79
C LYS A 621 -17.35 -20.85 -12.27
N GLU A 622 -17.09 -19.55 -12.40
CA GLU A 622 -18.09 -18.51 -12.09
C GLU A 622 -19.29 -18.69 -13.04
N LEU A 623 -20.47 -18.97 -12.48
CA LEU A 623 -21.71 -19.09 -13.22
C LEU A 623 -22.44 -17.75 -13.27
N LYS A 624 -22.47 -17.02 -12.15
CA LYS A 624 -23.23 -15.76 -12.02
C LYS A 624 -22.60 -14.78 -11.04
N LYS A 625 -22.84 -13.50 -11.33
CA LYS A 625 -22.67 -12.38 -10.39
C LYS A 625 -24.05 -11.79 -10.10
N LEU A 626 -24.36 -11.63 -8.81
CA LEU A 626 -25.62 -11.06 -8.35
C LEU A 626 -25.32 -9.67 -7.76
N PRO A 627 -25.37 -8.61 -8.58
CA PRO A 627 -25.15 -7.25 -8.11
C PRO A 627 -26.38 -6.74 -7.34
N GLY A 628 -26.14 -5.95 -6.30
CA GLY A 628 -27.24 -5.23 -5.67
C GLY A 628 -26.99 -4.71 -4.27
N HIS A 629 -26.18 -5.40 -3.46
CA HIS A 629 -25.73 -4.85 -2.18
C HIS A 629 -24.85 -3.62 -2.41
N THR A 630 -24.95 -2.62 -1.53
CA THR A 630 -24.17 -1.37 -1.64
C THR A 630 -22.94 -1.35 -0.75
N SER A 631 -22.70 -2.42 0.00
CA SER A 631 -21.55 -2.62 0.89
C SER A 631 -21.29 -4.13 1.10
N ASN A 632 -20.21 -4.47 1.79
CA ASN A 632 -19.72 -5.85 1.99
C ASN A 632 -20.83 -6.87 2.28
N VAL A 633 -20.77 -8.04 1.65
CA VAL A 633 -21.68 -9.16 1.92
C VAL A 633 -21.03 -10.10 2.93
N TYR A 634 -21.60 -10.20 4.13
CA TYR A 634 -21.02 -10.94 5.25
C TYR A 634 -21.45 -12.40 5.32
N CYS A 635 -22.68 -12.73 4.93
CA CYS A 635 -23.20 -14.09 5.00
C CYS A 635 -24.04 -14.43 3.76
N VAL A 636 -23.94 -15.69 3.30
CA VAL A 636 -24.82 -16.27 2.27
C VAL A 636 -25.37 -17.61 2.77
N ALA A 637 -26.64 -17.91 2.49
CA ALA A 637 -27.28 -19.15 2.90
C ALA A 637 -28.34 -19.61 1.88
N TYR A 638 -28.31 -20.89 1.49
CA TYR A 638 -29.38 -21.52 0.73
C TYR A 638 -30.49 -22.01 1.64
N ASN A 639 -31.74 -21.96 1.16
CA ASN A 639 -32.81 -22.76 1.76
C ASN A 639 -32.64 -24.26 1.39
N ASN A 640 -33.38 -25.13 2.06
CA ASN A 640 -33.16 -26.58 1.99
C ASN A 640 -33.43 -27.21 0.61
N ASP A 641 -34.31 -26.61 -0.21
CA ASP A 641 -34.57 -27.07 -1.58
C ASP A 641 -33.70 -26.35 -2.64
N GLY A 642 -32.87 -25.39 -2.22
CA GLY A 642 -31.97 -24.63 -3.09
C GLY A 642 -32.66 -23.62 -4.00
N THR A 643 -33.97 -23.37 -3.83
CA THR A 643 -34.72 -22.44 -4.68
C THR A 643 -34.54 -20.97 -4.30
N ILE A 644 -34.07 -20.69 -3.08
CA ILE A 644 -33.82 -19.34 -2.57
C ILE A 644 -32.42 -19.28 -1.96
N LEU A 645 -31.65 -18.27 -2.38
CA LEU A 645 -30.39 -17.86 -1.76
C LEU A 645 -30.62 -16.55 -1.01
N ALA A 646 -30.26 -16.50 0.28
CA ALA A 646 -30.25 -15.28 1.07
C ALA A 646 -28.82 -14.74 1.20
N SER A 647 -28.67 -13.41 1.21
CA SER A 647 -27.42 -12.72 1.51
C SER A 647 -27.62 -11.57 2.48
N SER A 648 -26.70 -11.38 3.42
CA SER A 648 -26.72 -10.29 4.40
C SER A 648 -25.50 -9.38 4.25
N SER A 649 -25.65 -8.09 4.55
CA SER A 649 -24.63 -7.09 4.22
C SER A 649 -24.45 -5.99 5.27
N GLN A 650 -23.28 -5.35 5.20
CA GLN A 650 -22.96 -4.09 5.85
C GLN A 650 -23.92 -2.95 5.45
N ASP A 651 -24.59 -3.05 4.30
CA ASP A 651 -25.62 -2.09 3.88
C ASP A 651 -26.93 -2.16 4.70
N LYS A 652 -26.95 -3.01 5.74
CA LYS A 652 -28.04 -3.19 6.70
C LYS A 652 -29.24 -3.95 6.15
N THR A 653 -29.12 -4.52 4.95
CA THR A 653 -30.20 -5.26 4.30
C THR A 653 -29.89 -6.74 4.17
N ILE A 654 -30.96 -7.51 3.96
CA ILE A 654 -30.89 -8.89 3.50
C ILE A 654 -31.50 -8.94 2.10
N ARG A 655 -30.90 -9.68 1.18
CA ARG A 655 -31.44 -9.88 -0.17
C ARG A 655 -31.71 -11.34 -0.44
N LEU A 656 -32.82 -11.61 -1.10
CA LEU A 656 -33.23 -12.93 -1.55
C LEU A 656 -33.07 -13.02 -3.07
N TRP A 657 -32.51 -14.12 -3.54
CA TRP A 657 -32.19 -14.37 -4.93
C TRP A 657 -32.71 -15.74 -5.35
N ASN A 658 -33.11 -15.86 -6.61
CA ASN A 658 -33.26 -17.16 -7.23
C ASN A 658 -31.88 -17.57 -7.77
N PRO A 659 -31.25 -18.61 -7.22
CA PRO A 659 -29.91 -19.01 -7.65
C PRO A 659 -29.91 -19.67 -9.04
N ALA A 660 -31.03 -20.25 -9.49
CA ALA A 660 -31.17 -20.95 -10.76
C ALA A 660 -31.20 -20.03 -11.98
N ASP A 661 -31.69 -18.80 -11.86
CA ASP A 661 -31.63 -17.77 -12.92
C ASP A 661 -30.86 -16.49 -12.53
N GLY A 662 -30.48 -16.36 -11.26
CA GLY A 662 -29.73 -15.21 -10.72
C GLY A 662 -30.59 -13.98 -10.47
N LYS A 663 -31.92 -14.08 -10.56
CA LYS A 663 -32.78 -12.92 -10.37
C LYS A 663 -32.88 -12.54 -8.89
N PHE A 664 -32.83 -11.23 -8.66
CA PHE A 664 -33.25 -10.63 -7.41
C PHE A 664 -34.74 -10.92 -7.18
N LEU A 665 -35.06 -11.48 -6.01
CA LEU A 665 -36.44 -11.76 -5.60
C LEU A 665 -36.97 -10.63 -4.73
N ARG A 666 -36.28 -10.33 -3.63
CA ARG A 666 -36.75 -9.38 -2.60
C ARG A 666 -35.59 -8.80 -1.79
N GLU A 667 -35.82 -7.62 -1.22
CA GLU A 667 -34.96 -6.97 -0.22
C GLU A 667 -35.73 -6.88 1.09
N LEU A 668 -35.14 -7.36 2.18
CA LEU A 668 -35.71 -7.34 3.52
C LEU A 668 -35.07 -6.18 4.27
N LYS A 669 -35.86 -5.13 4.55
CA LYS A 669 -35.45 -3.96 5.32
C LYS A 669 -36.02 -4.03 6.72
N GLY A 670 -35.20 -3.64 7.71
CA GLY A 670 -35.65 -3.47 9.08
C GLY A 670 -34.49 -3.32 10.06
N HIS A 671 -33.36 -3.97 9.80
CA HIS A 671 -32.15 -3.77 10.57
C HIS A 671 -31.60 -2.35 10.44
N THR A 672 -31.07 -1.81 11.54
CA THR A 672 -30.55 -0.42 11.58
C THR A 672 -29.03 -0.33 11.51
N ASP A 673 -28.35 -1.47 11.51
CA ASP A 673 -26.91 -1.62 11.41
C ASP A 673 -26.55 -2.90 10.63
N VAL A 674 -25.26 -3.19 10.49
CA VAL A 674 -24.69 -4.34 9.76
C VAL A 674 -25.43 -5.64 10.06
N VAL A 675 -25.77 -6.42 9.03
CA VAL A 675 -26.36 -7.76 9.19
C VAL A 675 -25.27 -8.82 8.98
N ASP A 676 -24.74 -9.35 10.08
CA ASP A 676 -23.59 -10.25 10.09
C ASP A 676 -23.94 -11.69 9.68
N SER A 677 -25.17 -12.14 9.91
CA SER A 677 -25.56 -13.54 9.67
C SER A 677 -27.01 -13.71 9.24
N VAL A 678 -27.23 -14.69 8.36
CA VAL A 678 -28.56 -15.19 7.96
C VAL A 678 -28.57 -16.72 7.96
N ALA A 679 -29.69 -17.32 8.36
CA ALA A 679 -29.90 -18.77 8.33
C ALA A 679 -31.36 -19.11 8.03
N PHE A 680 -31.61 -20.09 7.16
CA PHE A 680 -32.95 -20.63 6.94
C PHE A 680 -33.30 -21.70 7.99
N SER A 681 -34.57 -21.77 8.38
CA SER A 681 -35.12 -22.94 9.05
C SER A 681 -35.03 -24.16 8.13
N PRO A 682 -34.92 -25.39 8.67
CA PRO A 682 -34.82 -26.61 7.85
C PRO A 682 -35.99 -26.81 6.88
N ASP A 683 -37.19 -26.31 7.21
CA ASP A 683 -38.36 -26.34 6.33
C ASP A 683 -38.41 -25.18 5.32
N GLY A 684 -37.46 -24.24 5.37
CA GLY A 684 -37.34 -23.08 4.50
C GLY A 684 -38.39 -21.98 4.72
N LYS A 685 -39.30 -22.13 5.71
CA LYS A 685 -40.42 -21.19 5.93
C LYS A 685 -40.06 -19.97 6.75
N VAL A 686 -38.94 -20.01 7.46
CA VAL A 686 -38.45 -18.90 8.29
C VAL A 686 -37.01 -18.62 7.93
N LEU A 687 -36.67 -17.35 7.75
CA LEU A 687 -35.29 -16.88 7.69
C LEU A 687 -34.99 -16.13 8.99
N ALA A 688 -33.90 -16.47 9.67
CA ALA A 688 -33.39 -15.71 10.81
C ALA A 688 -32.22 -14.83 10.37
N SER A 689 -32.06 -13.68 11.01
CA SER A 689 -30.91 -12.79 10.85
C SER A 689 -30.40 -12.24 12.18
N GLY A 690 -29.08 -12.10 12.29
CA GLY A 690 -28.39 -11.44 13.41
C GLY A 690 -27.65 -10.19 12.92
N SER A 691 -27.67 -9.13 13.72
CA SER A 691 -27.13 -7.83 13.34
C SER A 691 -26.36 -7.12 14.45
N ALA A 692 -25.41 -6.27 14.05
CA ALA A 692 -24.76 -5.27 14.88
C ALA A 692 -25.74 -4.30 15.57
N ASP A 693 -26.99 -4.18 15.07
CA ASP A 693 -28.08 -3.45 15.74
C ASP A 693 -28.59 -4.15 17.02
N LYS A 694 -27.94 -5.26 17.37
CA LYS A 694 -28.14 -6.07 18.56
C LYS A 694 -29.38 -6.96 18.51
N SER A 695 -30.12 -6.94 17.41
CA SER A 695 -31.35 -7.71 17.25
C SER A 695 -31.14 -9.02 16.50
N VAL A 696 -32.00 -9.99 16.84
CA VAL A 696 -32.28 -11.17 16.01
C VAL A 696 -33.67 -10.98 15.41
N ARG A 697 -33.80 -11.11 14.09
CA ARG A 697 -35.08 -10.99 13.39
C ARG A 697 -35.44 -12.26 12.65
N LEU A 698 -36.74 -12.55 12.62
CA LEU A 698 -37.35 -13.63 11.86
C LEU A 698 -38.15 -13.04 10.71
N TRP A 699 -38.00 -13.63 9.53
CA TRP A 699 -38.62 -13.19 8.30
C TRP A 699 -39.35 -14.35 7.63
N ASN A 700 -40.44 -14.02 6.94
CA ASN A 700 -41.05 -14.93 6.00
C ASN A 700 -40.39 -14.72 4.63
N PRO A 701 -39.62 -15.68 4.10
CA PRO A 701 -38.94 -15.51 2.82
C PRO A 701 -39.91 -15.48 1.63
N ALA A 702 -41.13 -16.01 1.78
CA ALA A 702 -42.11 -16.05 0.70
C ALA A 702 -42.65 -14.67 0.35
N ASP A 703 -42.94 -13.82 1.34
CA ASP A 703 -43.49 -12.47 1.15
C ASP A 703 -42.54 -11.33 1.57
N GLY A 704 -41.42 -11.68 2.22
CA GLY A 704 -40.41 -10.74 2.70
C GLY A 704 -40.80 -9.96 3.96
N LYS A 705 -41.91 -10.31 4.63
CA LYS A 705 -42.34 -9.61 5.84
C LYS A 705 -41.55 -10.07 7.06
N GLU A 706 -41.27 -9.13 7.94
CA GLU A 706 -40.78 -9.45 9.29
C GLU A 706 -41.88 -10.16 10.07
N LEU A 707 -41.56 -11.35 10.57
CA LEU A 707 -42.42 -12.12 11.47
C LEU A 707 -42.27 -11.62 12.91
N LYS A 708 -41.02 -11.38 13.33
CA LYS A 708 -40.70 -10.98 14.69
C LYS A 708 -39.27 -10.46 14.85
N THR A 709 -39.09 -9.51 15.77
CA THR A 709 -37.80 -9.22 16.41
C THR A 709 -37.75 -9.92 17.79
N LEU A 710 -36.79 -10.84 18.00
CA LEU A 710 -36.69 -11.70 19.19
C LEU A 710 -35.99 -11.05 20.41
N GLY A 711 -35.58 -9.78 20.31
CA GLY A 711 -35.03 -8.99 21.42
C GLY A 711 -33.52 -8.75 21.38
N SER A 712 -33.06 -7.75 22.15
CA SER A 712 -31.72 -7.18 22.04
C SER A 712 -30.71 -7.95 22.88
N HIS A 713 -29.73 -8.58 22.24
CA HIS A 713 -28.41 -8.67 22.85
C HIS A 713 -27.99 -7.26 23.33
N THR A 714 -27.09 -7.17 24.30
CA THR A 714 -26.62 -5.83 24.75
C THR A 714 -25.61 -5.22 23.77
N LYS A 715 -25.06 -6.05 22.88
CA LYS A 715 -24.13 -5.73 21.78
C LYS A 715 -24.53 -6.51 20.51
N GLY A 716 -23.78 -6.34 19.42
CA GLY A 716 -24.08 -6.94 18.12
C GLY A 716 -24.18 -8.48 18.15
N VAL A 717 -24.93 -9.05 17.20
CA VAL A 717 -25.12 -10.48 17.03
C VAL A 717 -24.34 -10.96 15.81
N TYR A 718 -23.35 -11.83 16.02
CA TYR A 718 -22.46 -12.27 14.95
C TYR A 718 -22.98 -13.47 14.16
N MET A 719 -23.72 -14.38 14.80
CA MET A 719 -24.18 -15.61 14.13
C MET A 719 -25.53 -16.08 14.66
N VAL A 720 -26.36 -16.62 13.76
CA VAL A 720 -27.60 -17.32 14.10
C VAL A 720 -27.61 -18.72 13.48
N SER A 721 -28.18 -19.70 14.17
CA SER A 721 -28.23 -21.09 13.70
C SER A 721 -29.47 -21.83 14.20
N PHE A 722 -30.18 -22.51 13.29
CA PHE A 722 -31.33 -23.35 13.63
C PHE A 722 -30.91 -24.77 14.03
N SER A 723 -31.65 -25.32 14.99
CA SER A 723 -31.62 -26.76 15.30
C SER A 723 -32.13 -27.60 14.12
N SER A 724 -31.79 -28.89 14.08
CA SER A 724 -32.09 -29.76 12.93
C SER A 724 -33.59 -29.98 12.70
N ASP A 725 -34.43 -29.84 13.74
CA ASP A 725 -35.89 -29.88 13.61
C ASP A 725 -36.54 -28.51 13.38
N GLY A 726 -35.75 -27.44 13.37
CA GLY A 726 -36.20 -26.07 13.17
C GLY A 726 -36.97 -25.46 14.34
N LYS A 727 -37.13 -26.17 15.47
CA LYS A 727 -37.92 -25.67 16.61
C LYS A 727 -37.16 -24.66 17.45
N LEU A 728 -35.83 -24.80 17.52
CA LEU A 728 -34.94 -23.90 18.26
C LEU A 728 -34.04 -23.09 17.32
N LEU A 729 -33.80 -21.84 17.71
CA LEU A 729 -32.82 -20.92 17.12
C LEU A 729 -31.80 -20.52 18.19
N ALA A 730 -30.51 -20.60 17.87
CA ALA A 730 -29.44 -20.08 18.71
C ALA A 730 -28.82 -18.82 18.09
N SER A 731 -28.42 -17.85 18.91
CA SER A 731 -27.69 -16.65 18.49
C SER A 731 -26.44 -16.42 19.34
N ALA A 732 -25.33 -16.06 18.69
CA ALA A 732 -24.04 -15.75 19.30
C ALA A 732 -23.80 -14.23 19.29
N GLY A 733 -23.55 -13.66 20.48
CA GLY A 733 -23.46 -12.23 20.68
C GLY A 733 -22.09 -11.73 21.11
N ALA A 734 -21.79 -10.48 20.72
CA ALA A 734 -20.64 -9.70 21.19
C ALA A 734 -20.72 -9.33 22.68
N ASP A 735 -21.83 -9.64 23.34
CA ASP A 735 -22.04 -9.53 24.78
C ASP A 735 -21.67 -10.80 25.56
N ASN A 736 -20.92 -11.70 24.91
CA ASN A 736 -20.37 -12.94 25.47
C ASN A 736 -21.45 -14.00 25.76
N LEU A 737 -22.68 -13.79 25.25
CA LEU A 737 -23.81 -14.67 25.47
C LEU A 737 -24.14 -15.47 24.22
N VAL A 738 -24.61 -16.70 24.45
CA VAL A 738 -25.46 -17.40 23.48
C VAL A 738 -26.88 -17.43 23.99
N LYS A 739 -27.82 -17.01 23.15
CA LYS A 739 -29.25 -17.06 23.46
C LYS A 739 -29.93 -18.13 22.63
N VAL A 740 -30.83 -18.87 23.25
CA VAL A 740 -31.63 -19.91 22.57
C VAL A 740 -33.10 -19.53 22.64
N PHE A 741 -33.78 -19.58 21.50
CA PHE A 741 -35.17 -19.20 21.34
C PHE A 741 -35.99 -20.37 20.82
N ASP A 742 -37.23 -20.43 21.26
CA ASP A 742 -38.26 -21.26 20.63
C ASP A 742 -38.84 -20.49 19.43
N VAL A 743 -38.81 -21.11 18.25
CA VAL A 743 -39.19 -20.47 16.99
C VAL A 743 -40.70 -20.29 16.89
N ALA A 744 -41.48 -21.25 17.40
CA ALA A 744 -42.93 -21.22 17.31
C ALA A 744 -43.56 -20.16 18.22
N SER A 745 -43.15 -20.12 19.49
CA SER A 745 -43.60 -19.14 20.48
C SER A 745 -42.84 -17.83 20.41
N GLN A 746 -41.71 -17.78 19.71
CA GLN A 746 -40.85 -16.61 19.53
C GLN A 746 -40.34 -16.03 20.86
N LYS A 747 -40.03 -16.92 21.82
CA LYS A 747 -39.56 -16.56 23.15
C LYS A 747 -38.14 -17.04 23.38
N GLU A 748 -37.38 -16.24 24.11
CA GLU A 748 -36.08 -16.65 24.65
C GLU A 748 -36.31 -17.75 25.71
N LEU A 749 -35.68 -18.91 25.52
CA LEU A 749 -35.72 -20.04 26.44
C LEU A 749 -34.55 -20.03 27.42
N LYS A 750 -33.35 -19.74 26.92
CA LYS A 750 -32.09 -19.88 27.67
C LYS A 750 -31.07 -18.81 27.29
N GLN A 751 -30.24 -18.45 28.26
CA GLN A 751 -28.98 -17.73 28.05
C GLN A 751 -27.84 -18.62 28.55
N LEU A 752 -26.93 -18.98 27.64
CA LEU A 752 -25.75 -19.76 27.95
C LEU A 752 -24.62 -18.78 28.31
N LYS A 753 -24.16 -18.85 29.55
CA LYS A 753 -23.13 -17.97 30.13
C LYS A 753 -21.87 -18.79 30.42
N GLY A 754 -20.72 -18.27 30.01
CA GLY A 754 -19.43 -18.88 30.34
C GLY A 754 -18.26 -18.33 29.54
N HIS A 755 -18.49 -17.80 28.33
CA HIS A 755 -17.47 -17.09 27.57
C HIS A 755 -17.07 -15.78 28.23
N THR A 756 -15.78 -15.45 28.16
CA THR A 756 -15.23 -14.21 28.75
C THR A 756 -15.05 -13.08 27.74
N ASP A 757 -15.28 -13.35 26.46
CA ASP A 757 -15.27 -12.38 25.35
C ASP A 757 -16.37 -12.74 24.34
N ALA A 758 -16.48 -11.95 23.27
CA ALA A 758 -17.51 -12.07 22.24
C ALA A 758 -17.63 -13.49 21.69
N VAL A 759 -18.85 -14.00 21.58
CA VAL A 759 -19.13 -15.29 20.93
C VAL A 759 -19.28 -15.03 19.43
N THR A 760 -18.34 -15.55 18.63
CA THR A 760 -18.25 -15.29 17.19
C THR A 760 -19.08 -16.26 16.36
N GLY A 761 -19.39 -17.43 16.88
CA GLY A 761 -20.09 -18.46 16.14
C GLY A 761 -20.82 -19.47 17.01
N VAL A 762 -21.87 -20.06 16.44
CA VAL A 762 -22.72 -21.07 17.07
C VAL A 762 -23.19 -22.07 16.03
N ALA A 763 -23.11 -23.37 16.34
CA ALA A 763 -23.60 -24.43 15.48
C ALA A 763 -24.23 -25.57 16.29
N TRP A 764 -25.39 -26.06 15.88
CA TRP A 764 -26.03 -27.23 16.49
C TRP A 764 -25.30 -28.51 16.11
N LEU A 765 -25.24 -29.47 17.03
CA LEU A 765 -24.72 -30.80 16.69
C LEU A 765 -25.68 -31.47 15.68
N PRO A 766 -25.18 -32.00 14.55
CA PRO A 766 -26.02 -32.66 13.55
C PRO A 766 -26.85 -33.80 14.15
N GLY A 767 -28.16 -33.82 13.88
CA GLY A 767 -29.05 -34.86 14.38
C GLY A 767 -29.36 -34.81 15.88
N ASN A 768 -28.84 -33.81 16.60
CA ASN A 768 -29.06 -33.61 18.03
C ASN A 768 -29.55 -32.17 18.31
N ASN A 769 -30.81 -32.02 18.72
CA ASN A 769 -31.41 -30.71 19.03
C ASN A 769 -31.20 -30.28 20.49
N LYS A 770 -30.34 -30.99 21.24
CA LYS A 770 -30.07 -30.73 22.66
C LYS A 770 -28.68 -30.17 22.92
N SER A 771 -27.81 -30.16 21.91
CA SER A 771 -26.44 -29.71 22.08
C SER A 771 -26.01 -28.80 20.95
N LEU A 772 -25.21 -27.80 21.31
CA LEU A 772 -24.59 -26.88 20.36
C LEU A 772 -23.13 -26.64 20.73
N VAL A 773 -22.36 -26.20 19.74
CA VAL A 773 -20.97 -25.77 19.90
C VAL A 773 -20.88 -24.27 19.65
N THR A 774 -20.05 -23.60 20.45
CA THR A 774 -19.77 -22.17 20.34
C THR A 774 -18.28 -21.92 20.21
N ILE A 775 -17.95 -20.83 19.52
CA ILE A 775 -16.60 -20.29 19.38
C ILE A 775 -16.57 -18.82 19.79
N SER A 776 -15.46 -18.36 20.36
CA SER A 776 -15.36 -17.01 20.93
C SER A 776 -13.96 -16.41 20.80
N HIS A 777 -13.89 -15.07 20.79
CA HIS A 777 -12.65 -14.30 20.94
C HIS A 777 -11.90 -14.57 22.26
N ASP A 778 -12.53 -15.23 23.24
CA ASP A 778 -11.81 -15.73 24.42
C ASP A 778 -10.89 -16.92 24.09
N ARG A 779 -10.82 -17.31 22.81
CA ARG A 779 -10.03 -18.43 22.28
C ARG A 779 -10.49 -19.77 22.87
N SER A 780 -11.78 -19.92 23.14
CA SER A 780 -12.36 -21.20 23.55
C SER A 780 -13.39 -21.72 22.55
N VAL A 781 -13.44 -23.04 22.44
CA VAL A 781 -14.49 -23.79 21.73
C VAL A 781 -15.24 -24.61 22.77
N ARG A 782 -16.55 -24.38 22.92
CA ARG A 782 -17.33 -24.98 24.02
C ARG A 782 -18.54 -25.74 23.48
N VAL A 783 -18.81 -26.88 24.09
CA VAL A 783 -19.97 -27.73 23.85
C VAL A 783 -20.95 -27.53 24.99
N TRP A 784 -22.22 -27.33 24.65
CA TRP A 784 -23.28 -27.00 25.58
C TRP A 784 -24.39 -28.04 25.52
N ASP A 785 -24.97 -28.33 26.68
CA ASP A 785 -26.30 -28.94 26.78
C ASP A 785 -27.33 -27.81 26.95
N VAL A 786 -28.23 -27.71 25.98
CA VAL A 786 -29.20 -26.63 25.88
C VAL A 786 -30.34 -26.80 26.89
N ASP A 787 -30.77 -28.03 27.15
CA ASP A 787 -31.83 -28.34 28.11
C ASP A 787 -31.37 -27.95 29.53
N ALA A 788 -30.16 -28.40 29.88
CA ALA A 788 -29.50 -28.10 31.16
C ALA A 788 -29.01 -26.65 31.26
N GLY A 789 -28.78 -25.97 30.12
CA GLY A 789 -28.26 -24.61 30.06
C GLY A 789 -26.82 -24.49 30.57
N LYS A 790 -26.01 -25.52 30.39
CA LYS A 790 -24.65 -25.61 30.94
C LYS A 790 -23.66 -26.09 29.91
N GLU A 791 -22.43 -25.63 30.07
CA GLU A 791 -21.29 -26.18 29.34
C GLU A 791 -21.08 -27.63 29.78
N THR A 792 -21.00 -28.54 28.81
CA THR A 792 -20.67 -29.94 29.07
C THR A 792 -19.18 -30.22 28.86
N LYS A 793 -18.54 -29.46 27.96
CA LYS A 793 -17.14 -29.66 27.61
C LYS A 793 -16.54 -28.45 26.92
N GLN A 794 -15.33 -28.04 27.30
CA GLN A 794 -14.47 -27.18 26.49
C GLN A 794 -13.51 -28.06 25.67
N LEU A 795 -13.29 -27.71 24.41
CA LEU A 795 -12.35 -28.41 23.52
C LEU A 795 -11.00 -27.67 23.54
N GLY A 796 -9.91 -28.43 23.55
CA GLY A 796 -8.55 -27.86 23.55
C GLY A 796 -7.51 -28.79 24.15
N GLU A 797 -6.26 -28.33 24.16
CA GLU A 797 -5.18 -29.07 24.82
C GLU A 797 -5.22 -28.84 26.33
N VAL A 798 -5.03 -29.92 27.10
CA VAL A 798 -4.98 -29.84 28.56
C VAL A 798 -3.56 -29.46 28.96
N ASP A 799 -3.40 -28.31 29.60
CA ASP A 799 -2.12 -27.87 30.15
C ASP A 799 -1.65 -28.87 31.23
N ALA A 800 -0.43 -29.38 31.04
CA ALA A 800 0.09 -30.47 31.86
C ALA A 800 0.21 -30.12 33.35
N LYS A 801 0.41 -28.83 33.67
CA LYS A 801 0.67 -28.31 35.02
C LYS A 801 -0.61 -27.88 35.73
N THR A 802 -1.47 -27.12 35.04
CA THR A 802 -2.69 -26.54 35.61
C THR A 802 -3.91 -27.44 35.46
N LYS A 803 -3.83 -28.47 34.58
CA LYS A 803 -4.97 -29.29 34.14
C LYS A 803 -6.10 -28.50 33.48
N ALA A 804 -5.93 -27.19 33.28
CA ALA A 804 -6.88 -26.35 32.56
C ALA A 804 -6.75 -26.58 31.05
N ILE A 805 -7.82 -26.33 30.32
CA ILE A 805 -7.78 -26.37 28.86
C ILE A 805 -7.19 -25.05 28.38
N ALA A 806 -6.05 -25.15 27.67
CA ALA A 806 -5.38 -23.98 27.11
C ALA A 806 -6.28 -23.33 26.06
N PRO A 807 -6.32 -21.98 26.00
CA PRO A 807 -6.99 -21.29 24.92
C PRO A 807 -6.38 -21.70 23.58
N THR A 808 -7.19 -21.69 22.52
CA THR A 808 -6.71 -21.91 21.16
C THR A 808 -5.63 -20.89 20.80
N GLU A 809 -4.75 -21.29 19.90
CA GLU A 809 -3.63 -20.50 19.37
C GLU A 809 -4.11 -19.35 18.48
N ASP A 810 -5.41 -19.31 18.18
CA ASP A 810 -6.09 -18.38 17.29
C ASP A 810 -7.45 -17.97 17.86
N ASP A 811 -7.96 -16.83 17.40
CA ASP A 811 -9.34 -16.36 17.62
C ASP A 811 -10.25 -17.06 16.59
N PRO A 812 -11.10 -18.02 16.99
CA PRO A 812 -11.98 -18.71 16.06
C PRO A 812 -13.10 -17.80 15.54
N TYR A 813 -13.35 -17.85 14.23
CA TYR A 813 -14.40 -17.08 13.52
C TYR A 813 -15.35 -17.98 12.72
N GLY A 814 -14.83 -18.99 12.03
CA GLY A 814 -15.64 -19.94 11.27
C GLY A 814 -15.94 -21.20 12.08
N ILE A 815 -17.17 -21.70 11.99
CA ILE A 815 -17.61 -22.96 12.59
C ILE A 815 -18.52 -23.72 11.63
N ALA A 816 -18.25 -25.02 11.43
CA ALA A 816 -19.11 -25.88 10.63
C ALA A 816 -18.99 -27.35 11.02
N PHE A 817 -20.04 -28.11 10.73
CA PHE A 817 -20.03 -29.57 10.85
C PHE A 817 -19.94 -30.24 9.49
N THR A 818 -19.16 -31.31 9.44
CA THR A 818 -19.22 -32.29 8.34
C THR A 818 -20.51 -33.10 8.40
N LYS A 819 -20.86 -33.76 7.27
CA LYS A 819 -21.95 -34.76 7.25
C LYS A 819 -21.70 -35.93 8.21
N ASP A 820 -20.44 -36.31 8.46
CA ASP A 820 -20.06 -37.36 9.40
C ASP A 820 -19.92 -36.87 10.86
N GLY A 821 -20.32 -35.62 11.15
CA GLY A 821 -20.45 -35.12 12.52
C GLY A 821 -19.15 -34.60 13.17
N LYS A 822 -18.04 -34.55 12.43
CA LYS A 822 -16.82 -33.84 12.86
C LYS A 822 -17.01 -32.34 12.81
N LEU A 823 -16.48 -31.65 13.80
CA LEU A 823 -16.50 -30.19 13.91
C LEU A 823 -15.24 -29.59 13.27
N ALA A 824 -15.41 -28.60 12.40
CA ALA A 824 -14.33 -27.72 11.96
C ALA A 824 -14.48 -26.32 12.54
N THR A 825 -13.33 -25.71 12.88
CA THR A 825 -13.24 -24.30 13.21
C THR A 825 -12.11 -23.64 12.43
N SER A 826 -12.31 -22.42 11.97
CA SER A 826 -11.27 -21.59 11.35
C SER A 826 -11.09 -20.28 12.12
N GLY A 827 -9.88 -19.72 12.14
CA GLY A 827 -9.57 -18.53 12.94
C GLY A 827 -8.87 -17.40 12.20
N TYR A 828 -8.75 -16.25 12.86
CA TYR A 828 -8.22 -15.02 12.27
C TYR A 828 -6.74 -15.11 11.88
N ALA A 829 -5.92 -15.81 12.65
CA ALA A 829 -4.55 -16.11 12.30
C ALA A 829 -4.47 -17.17 11.19
N GLY A 830 -5.57 -17.72 10.70
CA GLY A 830 -5.58 -18.71 9.62
C GLY A 830 -5.38 -20.14 10.08
N PHE A 831 -5.65 -20.46 11.36
CA PHE A 831 -5.68 -21.86 11.79
C PHE A 831 -7.01 -22.51 11.41
N LEU A 832 -6.93 -23.66 10.74
CA LEU A 832 -8.03 -24.60 10.56
C LEU A 832 -7.84 -25.76 11.54
N LYS A 833 -8.86 -26.07 12.33
CA LYS A 833 -8.85 -27.20 13.27
C LYS A 833 -10.05 -28.10 13.03
N ILE A 834 -9.81 -29.42 13.04
CA ILE A 834 -10.85 -30.45 13.06
C ILE A 834 -10.84 -31.09 14.42
N TRP A 835 -11.98 -31.05 15.08
CA TRP A 835 -12.15 -31.52 16.45
C TRP A 835 -12.83 -32.87 16.47
N ASP A 836 -12.29 -33.76 17.28
CA ASP A 836 -12.99 -34.95 17.72
C ASP A 836 -13.71 -34.61 19.03
N LEU A 837 -15.04 -34.51 18.96
CA LEU A 837 -15.86 -34.16 20.11
C LEU A 837 -15.78 -35.21 21.23
N SER A 838 -15.55 -36.48 20.89
CA SER A 838 -15.48 -37.57 21.87
C SER A 838 -14.25 -37.44 22.76
N SER A 839 -13.07 -37.27 22.17
CA SER A 839 -11.82 -37.05 22.91
C SER A 839 -11.67 -35.63 23.44
N GLY A 840 -12.29 -34.64 22.79
CA GLY A 840 -12.16 -33.21 23.16
C GLY A 840 -10.93 -32.52 22.59
N LYS A 841 -10.16 -33.23 21.76
CA LYS A 841 -8.91 -32.77 21.18
C LYS A 841 -9.05 -32.47 19.70
N ALA A 842 -8.17 -31.62 19.18
CA ALA A 842 -8.05 -31.41 17.76
C ALA A 842 -7.44 -32.68 17.12
N ALA A 843 -8.20 -33.35 16.25
CA ALA A 843 -7.72 -34.45 15.42
C ALA A 843 -6.81 -33.95 14.30
N MET A 844 -6.98 -32.69 13.87
CA MET A 844 -6.11 -32.02 12.92
C MET A 844 -6.02 -30.53 13.28
N THR A 845 -4.81 -29.98 13.25
CA THR A 845 -4.56 -28.53 13.27
C THR A 845 -3.68 -28.19 12.07
N LYS A 846 -4.15 -27.29 11.22
CA LYS A 846 -3.44 -26.83 10.04
C LYS A 846 -3.35 -25.31 10.05
N LYS A 847 -2.14 -24.77 9.99
CA LYS A 847 -1.92 -23.35 9.69
C LYS A 847 -2.03 -23.14 8.18
N LEU A 848 -3.01 -22.35 7.76
CA LEU A 848 -3.18 -21.95 6.36
C LEU A 848 -2.19 -20.83 6.02
N LYS A 849 -1.87 -20.69 4.73
CA LYS A 849 -1.04 -19.58 4.22
C LYS A 849 -1.80 -18.25 4.16
N THR A 850 -3.13 -18.29 4.32
CA THR A 850 -3.99 -17.11 4.40
C THR A 850 -4.26 -16.73 5.85
N TYR A 851 -4.51 -15.45 6.10
CA TYR A 851 -5.00 -14.90 7.35
C TYR A 851 -6.47 -14.49 7.20
N GLY A 852 -7.19 -14.35 8.31
CA GLY A 852 -8.61 -14.03 8.34
C GLY A 852 -9.47 -15.14 7.77
N ALA A 853 -9.41 -16.34 8.35
CA ALA A 853 -10.23 -17.45 7.92
C ALA A 853 -11.67 -17.34 8.46
N TYR A 854 -12.47 -16.49 7.81
CA TYR A 854 -13.79 -16.07 8.29
C TYR A 854 -14.87 -17.15 8.24
N CYS A 855 -14.79 -18.04 7.26
CA CYS A 855 -15.75 -19.11 7.05
C CYS A 855 -15.02 -20.41 6.74
N VAL A 856 -15.51 -21.50 7.32
CA VAL A 856 -15.16 -22.87 6.95
C VAL A 856 -16.44 -23.60 6.58
N THR A 857 -16.41 -24.35 5.49
CA THR A 857 -17.52 -25.20 5.04
C THR A 857 -17.00 -26.47 4.36
N PHE A 858 -17.92 -27.34 3.97
CA PHE A 858 -17.60 -28.64 3.39
C PHE A 858 -18.32 -28.86 2.08
N SER A 859 -17.55 -29.32 1.11
CA SER A 859 -18.09 -29.86 -0.13
C SER A 859 -18.84 -31.18 0.12
N PRO A 860 -19.76 -31.57 -0.80
CA PRO A 860 -20.49 -32.83 -0.70
C PRO A 860 -19.60 -34.08 -0.62
N ASP A 861 -18.40 -34.03 -1.20
CA ASP A 861 -17.36 -35.06 -1.19
C ASP A 861 -16.39 -34.95 0.00
N GLY A 862 -16.67 -34.07 0.96
CA GLY A 862 -15.96 -33.98 2.24
C GLY A 862 -14.66 -33.18 2.22
N LYS A 863 -14.35 -32.46 1.12
CA LYS A 863 -13.24 -31.48 1.09
C LYS A 863 -13.61 -30.22 1.85
N PHE A 864 -12.64 -29.63 2.55
CA PHE A 864 -12.82 -28.39 3.31
C PHE A 864 -12.66 -27.19 2.39
N LEU A 865 -13.51 -26.19 2.55
CA LEU A 865 -13.36 -24.91 1.88
C LEU A 865 -13.29 -23.82 2.95
N VAL A 866 -12.22 -23.02 2.92
CA VAL A 866 -11.96 -21.97 3.90
C VAL A 866 -11.79 -20.65 3.20
N THR A 867 -12.50 -19.61 3.63
CA THR A 867 -12.33 -18.27 3.06
C THR A 867 -11.09 -17.58 3.64
N GLY A 868 -10.51 -16.60 2.94
CA GLY A 868 -9.36 -15.85 3.41
C GLY A 868 -9.39 -14.36 3.04
N HIS A 869 -8.54 -13.56 3.69
CA HIS A 869 -8.35 -12.13 3.38
C HIS A 869 -7.72 -11.87 2.01
N ASP A 870 -7.02 -12.86 1.45
CA ASP A 870 -6.17 -12.78 0.25
C ASP A 870 -6.96 -12.91 -1.06
N LYS A 871 -8.26 -12.57 -1.07
CA LYS A 871 -9.17 -12.66 -2.22
C LYS A 871 -9.51 -14.08 -2.67
N ASN A 872 -9.07 -15.08 -1.91
CA ASN A 872 -9.17 -16.50 -2.27
C ASN A 872 -10.10 -17.25 -1.32
N ALA A 873 -10.72 -18.30 -1.85
CA ALA A 873 -11.24 -19.41 -1.06
C ALA A 873 -10.28 -20.59 -1.25
N ILE A 874 -9.76 -21.14 -0.16
CA ILE A 874 -8.81 -22.24 -0.17
C ILE A 874 -9.56 -23.55 -0.05
N LEU A 875 -9.46 -24.37 -1.08
CA LEU A 875 -9.88 -25.77 -1.02
C LEU A 875 -8.78 -26.61 -0.37
N ILE A 876 -9.15 -27.38 0.65
CA ILE A 876 -8.26 -28.31 1.34
C ILE A 876 -8.89 -29.69 1.24
N THR A 877 -8.12 -30.65 0.75
CA THR A 877 -8.55 -32.04 0.64
C THR A 877 -8.63 -32.72 2.02
N PRO A 878 -9.37 -33.83 2.16
CA PRO A 878 -9.36 -34.66 3.37
C PRO A 878 -7.95 -35.08 3.82
N SER A 879 -7.00 -35.19 2.88
CA SER A 879 -5.58 -35.48 3.15
C SER A 879 -4.77 -34.29 3.69
N GLY A 880 -5.36 -33.10 3.84
CA GLY A 880 -4.69 -31.89 4.33
C GLY A 880 -3.79 -31.20 3.30
N LYS A 881 -3.91 -31.56 2.01
CA LYS A 881 -3.33 -30.86 0.86
C LYS A 881 -4.24 -29.76 0.38
#